data_AF-A0A952WPM3-F1
#
_entry.id   AF-A0A952WPM3-F1
#
_cell.length_a   1.000
_cell.length_b   1.000
_cell.length_c   1.000
_cell.angle_alpha   90.00
_cell.angle_beta   90.00
_cell.angle_gamma   90.00
#
_symmetry.space_group_name_H-M   'P 1'
#
loop_
_entity.id
_entity.type
_entity.pdbx_description
1 polymer ?
#
loop_
_entity_poly.entity_id
_entity_poly.type
_entity_poly.pdbx_seq_one_letter_code
_entity_poly.pdbx_strand_id
1 'polypeptide(L)'
;MSAKWLRSQAWDDQHIPKGLWPVKFLLRAFSSIWLAVIWLSLVIVYATLASVPIGMVAQLPTWLLIGGIAVGLFCVVGILPAWMAWRAIGPGRGALRFVTLVGVLIGGGLGAWWLWAHTLWPVIRHDPATGRGIMFFADFCSRYRSTTLRRLPGVEMTELEFYAWWPLRVILLAFVMNMVFATVRRIEFIFKNLGVLTVHTGIVVITLGSIYYGSLKREGDTLLLAGQPDPRGIPVPGPAQDRFYDGTLLSLYVGQQLGYEERPLRGIPRYNDYNLAAFTGESAFEIGRREMPWQTPDDPRGLTRRLDIPVDPTTANIVDLDLSFRVVGYASYAEEVRDWRRADPPALDQAANPLRALFLMSELPDERGEVSERPAYSFLLLPRSPGSRLSELAGMLAVEYTVNMPDRRWQDLTERLAPGVLHALSIEAPGSDGRVILPVDPSRLPARASVGDYTIDVLEVLRQPPLPIVTEGYRGATTSVAVVRVTRSGDGSPTRFTRYVHHRFPEIDQDLHDAGDGAMPRRTAPDPNLRLGYIDASVIQIYMDERAGADGRPSIRALVRAPGGEPRVLDGLAPGGMIDQFVPKLSIALGPSWEHAEPADRPAPVPEARRDRSMVGTHDKSLLAVEVSSSKVIERSGEPWRRVVWLPFTKYMGVGMGTERDVFLPDGRMVRLAFGRRQHALPGFRVRLIDFQMIAYDHRGAPRDYQSVLRVEPWGGSGVEEFEHVTKLNAPLTAPFHWSEHKPWAANLSGRLLSGLDPNQFKFSQAGWDQTGWSRTQQQADAGIIPRPYATFTILGVGNNPGIHIIALGGVMMGVGIPWAFYVKPYLVRREKRMIRERLGLHAGPGRPARQGSAADPVAFGS
;
A
#
# COMPACT_ATOMS: atom_id res chain seq x y z
N MET A 1 -9.06 41.33 -37.78
CA MET A 1 -7.68 40.78 -37.69
C MET A 1 -6.70 41.89 -37.33
N SER A 2 -5.62 41.60 -36.60
CA SER A 2 -4.58 42.61 -36.27
C SER A 2 -3.87 43.09 -37.54
N ALA A 3 -3.66 44.40 -37.70
CA ALA A 3 -2.93 44.96 -38.84
C ALA A 3 -1.48 44.45 -38.92
N LYS A 4 -0.86 44.16 -37.77
CA LYS A 4 0.49 43.56 -37.71
C LYS A 4 0.51 42.16 -38.35
N TRP A 5 -0.52 41.35 -38.08
CA TRP A 5 -0.62 40.00 -38.61
C TRP A 5 -0.66 39.97 -40.14
N LEU A 6 -1.46 40.85 -40.76
CA LEU A 6 -1.54 40.98 -42.21
C LEU A 6 -0.19 41.35 -42.83
N ARG A 7 0.53 42.31 -42.21
CA ARG A 7 1.90 42.67 -42.63
C ARG A 7 2.88 41.50 -42.50
N SER A 8 2.81 40.73 -41.40
CA SER A 8 3.64 39.55 -41.23
C SER A 8 3.35 38.44 -42.25
N GLN A 9 2.08 38.24 -42.64
CA GLN A 9 1.73 37.29 -43.70
C GLN A 9 2.27 37.73 -45.06
N ALA A 10 2.09 39.01 -45.40
CA ALA A 10 2.62 39.59 -46.64
C ALA A 10 4.15 39.48 -46.72
N TRP A 11 4.84 39.70 -45.59
CA TRP A 11 6.29 39.52 -45.50
C TRP A 11 6.70 38.07 -45.79
N ASP A 12 6.01 37.08 -45.19
CA ASP A 12 6.25 35.65 -45.47
C ASP A 12 6.06 35.30 -46.95
N ASP A 13 5.03 35.89 -47.58
CA ASP A 13 4.72 35.65 -49.00
C ASP A 13 5.80 36.21 -49.92
N GLN A 14 6.48 37.28 -49.50
CA GLN A 14 7.55 37.93 -50.26
C GLN A 14 8.94 37.30 -50.04
N HIS A 15 9.25 36.87 -48.80
CA HIS A 15 10.63 36.53 -48.41
C HIS A 15 10.89 35.02 -48.24
N ILE A 16 9.86 34.18 -48.10
CA ILE A 16 10.07 32.72 -47.93
C ILE A 16 9.95 32.03 -49.31
N PRO A 17 11.02 31.38 -49.82
CA PRO A 17 11.00 30.67 -51.10
C PRO A 17 9.94 29.57 -51.15
N LYS A 18 9.39 29.30 -52.35
CA LYS A 18 8.36 28.27 -52.55
C LYS A 18 8.79 26.87 -52.08
N GLY A 19 10.09 26.55 -52.17
CA GLY A 19 10.66 25.27 -51.69
C GLY A 19 10.67 25.11 -50.17
N LEU A 20 10.55 26.19 -49.40
CA LEU A 20 10.47 26.17 -47.93
C LEU A 20 9.03 26.33 -47.42
N TRP A 21 8.04 25.89 -48.21
CA TRP A 21 6.63 25.95 -47.82
C TRP A 21 6.31 25.28 -46.46
N PRO A 22 6.93 24.15 -46.06
CA PRO A 22 6.68 23.57 -44.73
C PRO A 22 7.02 24.53 -43.58
N VAL A 23 8.12 25.29 -43.69
CA VAL A 23 8.51 26.30 -42.69
C VAL A 23 7.48 27.41 -42.61
N LYS A 24 7.02 27.90 -43.78
CA LYS A 24 5.96 28.90 -43.87
C LYS A 24 4.65 28.42 -43.26
N PHE A 25 4.27 27.17 -43.51
CA PHE A 25 3.09 26.56 -42.90
C PHE A 25 3.22 26.50 -41.38
N LEU A 26 4.33 25.98 -40.85
CA LEU A 26 4.58 25.90 -39.41
C LEU A 26 4.53 27.27 -38.74
N LEU A 27 5.19 28.28 -39.33
CA LEU A 27 5.17 29.66 -38.83
C LEU A 27 3.75 30.26 -38.77
N ARG A 28 2.90 29.94 -39.74
CA ARG A 28 1.49 30.40 -39.77
C ARG A 28 0.60 29.61 -38.81
N ALA A 29 0.83 28.30 -38.69
CA ALA A 29 0.13 27.44 -37.76
C ALA A 29 0.44 27.84 -36.30
N PHE A 30 1.71 27.98 -35.93
CA PHE A 30 2.14 28.40 -34.58
C PHE A 30 1.81 29.84 -34.24
N SER A 31 1.39 30.66 -35.20
CA SER A 31 0.82 31.98 -34.91
C SER A 31 -0.70 31.99 -34.95
N SER A 32 -1.38 30.84 -35.12
CA SER A 32 -2.84 30.75 -35.16
C SER A 32 -3.46 30.75 -33.76
N ILE A 33 -4.55 31.50 -33.59
CA ILE A 33 -5.38 31.50 -32.36
C ILE A 33 -6.08 30.15 -32.20
N TRP A 34 -6.55 29.53 -33.28
CA TRP A 34 -7.19 28.22 -33.23
C TRP A 34 -6.25 27.13 -32.72
N LEU A 35 -4.98 27.18 -33.14
CA LEU A 35 -3.99 26.24 -32.63
C LEU A 35 -3.73 26.45 -31.14
N ALA A 36 -3.72 27.71 -30.67
CA ALA A 36 -3.65 28.02 -29.24
C ALA A 36 -4.83 27.41 -28.46
N VAL A 37 -6.06 27.54 -29.00
CA VAL A 37 -7.28 26.98 -28.40
C VAL A 37 -7.24 25.45 -28.37
N ILE A 38 -6.73 24.81 -29.42
CA ILE A 38 -6.54 23.35 -29.46
C ILE A 38 -5.56 22.91 -28.37
N TRP A 39 -4.40 23.54 -28.26
CA TRP A 39 -3.43 23.19 -27.21
C TRP A 39 -4.00 23.40 -25.81
N LEU A 40 -4.69 24.52 -25.57
CA LEU A 40 -5.35 24.78 -24.29
C LEU A 40 -6.44 23.74 -23.98
N SER A 41 -7.21 23.32 -24.98
CA SER A 41 -8.23 22.27 -24.83
C SER A 41 -7.58 20.93 -24.48
N LEU A 42 -6.44 20.60 -25.09
CA LEU A 42 -5.67 19.39 -24.75
C LEU A 42 -5.12 19.43 -23.32
N VAL A 43 -4.67 20.60 -22.83
CA VAL A 43 -4.28 20.76 -21.41
C VAL A 43 -5.47 20.49 -20.49
N ILE A 44 -6.66 21.02 -20.80
CA ILE A 44 -7.88 20.81 -20.01
C ILE A 44 -8.29 19.32 -20.01
N VAL A 45 -8.29 18.68 -21.18
CA VAL A 45 -8.60 17.24 -21.29
C VAL A 45 -7.60 16.42 -20.49
N TYR A 46 -6.30 16.71 -20.63
CA TYR A 46 -5.26 16.01 -19.87
C TYR A 46 -5.45 16.15 -18.36
N ALA A 47 -5.73 17.36 -17.86
CA ALA A 47 -6.00 17.60 -16.45
C ALA A 47 -7.25 16.84 -15.96
N THR A 48 -8.27 16.72 -16.80
CA THR A 48 -9.50 15.97 -16.51
C THR A 48 -9.22 14.48 -16.33
N LEU A 49 -8.36 13.88 -17.17
CA LEU A 49 -8.03 12.45 -17.13
C LEU A 49 -7.35 12.02 -15.81
N ALA A 50 -6.68 12.94 -15.11
CA ALA A 50 -6.06 12.68 -13.81
C ALA A 50 -7.08 12.59 -12.66
N SER A 51 -8.20 13.32 -12.79
CA SER A 51 -9.15 13.58 -11.70
C SER A 51 -10.48 12.85 -11.86
N VAL A 52 -10.95 12.67 -13.09
CA VAL A 52 -12.25 12.05 -13.39
C VAL A 52 -12.05 10.56 -13.66
N PRO A 53 -12.85 9.66 -13.03
CA PRO A 53 -12.79 8.24 -13.33
C PRO A 53 -12.99 7.94 -14.81
N ILE A 54 -12.16 7.07 -15.39
CA ILE A 54 -12.21 6.75 -16.81
C ILE A 54 -13.53 6.06 -17.18
N GLY A 55 -14.13 5.32 -16.25
CA GLY A 55 -15.47 4.76 -16.42
C GLY A 55 -16.55 5.83 -16.60
N MET A 56 -16.41 7.01 -15.97
CA MET A 56 -17.32 8.15 -16.20
C MET A 56 -17.06 8.82 -17.55
N VAL A 57 -15.79 8.96 -17.96
CA VAL A 57 -15.43 9.48 -19.28
C VAL A 57 -15.97 8.57 -20.40
N ALA A 58 -15.88 7.25 -20.22
CA ALA A 58 -16.39 6.26 -21.17
C ALA A 58 -17.92 6.27 -21.31
N GLN A 59 -18.66 6.88 -20.37
CA GLN A 59 -20.10 7.09 -20.50
C GLN A 59 -20.46 8.26 -21.43
N LEU A 60 -19.49 9.11 -21.81
CA LEU A 60 -19.76 10.29 -22.64
C LEU A 60 -20.51 9.96 -23.93
N PRO A 61 -20.17 8.93 -24.73
CA PRO A 61 -20.93 8.56 -25.92
C PRO A 61 -22.37 8.17 -25.59
N THR A 62 -22.61 7.49 -24.46
CA THR A 62 -23.95 7.11 -23.99
C THR A 62 -24.78 8.37 -23.69
N TRP A 63 -24.21 9.31 -22.93
CA TRP A 63 -24.90 10.56 -22.59
C TRP A 63 -25.10 11.49 -23.79
N LEU A 64 -24.17 11.51 -24.75
CA LEU A 64 -24.33 12.24 -26.00
C LEU A 64 -25.46 11.66 -26.86
N LEU A 65 -25.58 10.33 -26.94
CA LEU A 65 -26.70 9.68 -27.64
C LEU A 65 -28.02 9.99 -26.94
N ILE A 66 -28.10 9.81 -25.61
CA ILE A 66 -29.30 10.09 -24.82
C ILE A 66 -29.72 11.56 -24.98
N GLY A 67 -28.77 12.49 -24.84
CA GLY A 67 -29.00 13.92 -25.06
C GLY A 67 -29.43 14.23 -26.49
N GLY A 68 -28.83 13.58 -27.48
CA GLY A 68 -29.20 13.68 -28.89
C GLY A 68 -30.64 13.21 -29.15
N ILE A 69 -31.07 12.12 -28.52
CA ILE A 69 -32.47 11.64 -28.58
C ILE A 69 -33.41 12.66 -27.92
N ALA A 70 -33.04 13.21 -26.76
CA ALA A 70 -33.84 14.23 -26.07
C ALA A 70 -34.00 15.52 -26.90
N VAL A 71 -32.91 16.00 -27.51
CA VAL A 71 -32.92 17.15 -28.42
C VAL A 71 -33.73 16.83 -29.67
N GLY A 72 -33.55 15.64 -30.26
CA GLY A 72 -34.33 15.18 -31.41
C GLY A 72 -35.82 15.15 -31.13
N LEU A 73 -36.23 14.67 -29.95
CA LEU A 73 -37.62 14.69 -29.50
C LEU A 73 -38.16 16.12 -29.40
N PHE A 74 -37.42 17.05 -28.80
CA PHE A 74 -37.82 18.46 -28.74
C PHE A 74 -37.88 19.11 -30.14
N CYS A 75 -36.98 18.73 -31.06
CA CYS A 75 -37.04 19.17 -32.45
C CYS A 75 -38.34 18.72 -33.13
N VAL A 76 -38.77 17.47 -32.91
CA VAL A 76 -39.99 16.90 -33.52
C VAL A 76 -41.27 17.43 -32.87
N VAL A 77 -41.31 17.59 -31.55
CA VAL A 77 -42.54 17.95 -30.82
C VAL A 77 -42.68 19.46 -30.59
N GLY A 78 -41.57 20.19 -30.54
CA GLY A 78 -41.55 21.65 -30.33
C GLY A 78 -41.22 22.44 -31.59
N ILE A 79 -40.02 22.24 -32.13
CA ILE A 79 -39.48 23.11 -33.21
C ILE A 79 -40.22 22.91 -34.53
N LEU A 80 -40.46 21.66 -34.96
CA LEU A 80 -41.14 21.38 -36.22
C LEU A 80 -42.58 21.91 -36.24
N PRO A 81 -43.42 21.70 -35.21
CA PRO A 81 -44.74 22.32 -35.12
C PRO A 81 -44.68 23.84 -35.04
N ALA A 82 -43.72 24.42 -34.30
CA ALA A 82 -43.55 25.87 -34.23
C ALA A 82 -43.19 26.46 -35.59
N TRP A 83 -42.32 25.79 -36.36
CA TRP A 83 -41.97 26.18 -37.72
C TRP A 83 -43.16 26.05 -38.69
N MET A 84 -43.95 24.97 -38.60
CA MET A 84 -45.17 24.79 -39.39
C MET A 84 -46.21 25.88 -39.07
N ALA A 85 -46.44 26.19 -37.79
CA ALA A 85 -47.34 27.25 -37.35
C ALA A 85 -46.86 28.63 -37.82
N TRP A 86 -45.55 28.88 -37.75
CA TRP A 86 -44.94 30.10 -38.26
C TRP A 86 -45.12 30.26 -39.78
N ARG A 87 -45.02 29.17 -40.55
CA ARG A 87 -45.28 29.17 -42.00
C ARG A 87 -46.75 29.37 -42.34
N ALA A 88 -47.67 28.85 -41.53
CA ALA A 88 -49.10 28.94 -41.76
C ALA A 88 -49.67 30.36 -41.50
N ILE A 89 -49.05 31.14 -40.60
CA ILE A 89 -49.50 32.51 -40.28
C ILE A 89 -48.86 33.50 -41.25
N GLY A 90 -49.64 34.27 -42.01
CA GLY A 90 -49.15 35.23 -43.02
C GLY A 90 -48.31 36.42 -42.48
N PRO A 91 -47.52 37.10 -43.34
CA PRO A 91 -46.48 38.08 -42.96
C PRO A 91 -46.95 39.33 -42.20
N GLY A 92 -48.24 39.67 -42.23
CA GLY A 92 -48.79 40.87 -41.58
C GLY A 92 -49.19 40.75 -40.10
N ARG A 93 -49.02 39.59 -39.44
CA ARG A 93 -49.54 39.33 -38.07
C ARG A 93 -48.44 39.08 -37.03
N GLY A 94 -47.55 40.05 -36.83
CA GLY A 94 -46.35 39.91 -35.97
C GLY A 94 -46.65 39.46 -34.52
N ALA A 95 -47.61 40.08 -33.84
CA ALA A 95 -47.97 39.73 -32.47
C ALA A 95 -48.56 38.31 -32.36
N LEU A 96 -49.45 37.93 -33.28
CA LEU A 96 -50.04 36.59 -33.31
C LEU A 96 -48.99 35.51 -33.61
N ARG A 97 -48.06 35.79 -34.53
CA ARG A 97 -46.91 34.91 -34.82
C ARG A 97 -46.06 34.67 -33.58
N PHE A 98 -45.76 35.74 -32.84
CA PHE A 98 -44.96 35.64 -31.62
C PHE A 98 -45.66 34.81 -30.54
N VAL A 99 -46.93 35.13 -30.23
CA VAL A 99 -47.71 34.41 -29.21
C VAL A 99 -47.89 32.94 -29.58
N THR A 100 -48.18 32.64 -30.86
CA THR A 100 -48.35 31.26 -31.33
C THR A 100 -47.03 30.50 -31.26
N LEU A 101 -45.91 31.10 -31.69
CA LEU A 101 -44.60 30.46 -31.63
C LEU A 101 -44.17 30.15 -30.20
N VAL A 102 -44.34 31.12 -29.28
CA VAL A 102 -44.04 30.92 -27.86
C VAL A 102 -44.95 29.84 -27.25
N GLY A 103 -46.26 29.89 -27.54
CA GLY A 103 -47.21 28.89 -27.06
C GLY A 103 -46.90 27.48 -27.54
N VAL A 104 -46.56 27.30 -28.83
CA VAL A 104 -46.20 26.00 -29.40
C VAL A 104 -44.86 25.50 -28.86
N LEU A 105 -43.87 26.37 -28.65
CA LEU A 105 -42.58 25.96 -28.06
C LEU A 105 -42.72 25.55 -26.59
N ILE A 106 -43.53 26.26 -25.80
CA ILE A 106 -43.79 25.89 -24.40
C ILE A 106 -44.58 24.58 -24.34
N GLY A 107 -45.69 24.48 -25.09
CA GLY A 107 -46.50 23.26 -25.14
C GLY A 107 -45.73 22.06 -25.67
N GLY A 108 -44.94 22.24 -26.73
CA GLY A 108 -44.06 21.23 -27.29
C GLY A 108 -42.92 20.84 -26.35
N GLY A 109 -42.38 21.78 -25.58
CA GLY A 109 -41.39 21.50 -24.53
C GLY A 109 -41.95 20.65 -23.40
N LEU A 110 -43.14 20.99 -22.90
CA LEU A 110 -43.84 20.20 -21.88
C LEU A 110 -44.22 18.81 -22.41
N GLY A 111 -44.70 18.72 -23.66
CA GLY A 111 -45.01 17.45 -24.32
C GLY A 111 -43.78 16.57 -24.53
N ALA A 112 -42.66 17.15 -24.99
CA ALA A 112 -41.39 16.45 -25.12
C ALA A 112 -40.87 15.94 -23.77
N TRP A 113 -40.93 16.76 -22.71
CA TRP A 113 -40.58 16.33 -21.36
C TRP A 113 -41.47 15.19 -20.85
N TRP A 114 -42.78 15.27 -21.06
CA TRP A 114 -43.72 14.24 -20.63
C TRP A 114 -43.46 12.91 -21.35
N LEU A 115 -43.30 12.95 -22.67
CA LEU A 115 -42.92 11.78 -23.48
C LEU A 115 -41.58 11.22 -23.01
N TRP A 116 -40.57 12.07 -22.81
CA TRP A 116 -39.27 11.65 -22.30
C TRP A 116 -39.39 10.89 -20.98
N ALA A 117 -40.04 11.48 -19.98
CA ALA A 117 -40.11 10.94 -18.63
C ALA A 117 -40.91 9.63 -18.55
N HIS A 118 -42.01 9.50 -19.29
CA HIS A 118 -42.94 8.38 -19.16
C HIS A 118 -42.76 7.27 -20.20
N THR A 119 -42.16 7.55 -21.35
CA THR A 119 -42.02 6.56 -22.44
C THR A 119 -40.57 6.21 -22.74
N LEU A 120 -39.73 7.20 -23.03
CA LEU A 120 -38.35 6.96 -23.50
C LEU A 120 -37.38 6.66 -22.37
N TRP A 121 -37.41 7.42 -21.28
CA TRP A 121 -36.47 7.28 -20.16
C TRP A 121 -36.51 5.91 -19.47
N PRO A 122 -37.69 5.31 -19.16
CA PRO A 122 -37.75 3.99 -18.52
C PRO A 122 -37.15 2.87 -19.37
N VAL A 123 -37.17 3.00 -20.71
CA VAL A 123 -36.66 1.99 -21.65
C VAL A 123 -35.17 2.19 -21.94
N ILE A 124 -34.72 3.44 -22.05
CA ILE A 124 -33.34 3.77 -22.45
C ILE A 124 -32.38 3.77 -21.27
N ARG A 125 -32.84 4.09 -20.05
CA ARG A 125 -31.98 4.14 -18.86
C ARG A 125 -31.40 2.75 -18.56
N HIS A 126 -30.08 2.68 -18.41
CA HIS A 126 -29.40 1.44 -18.06
C HIS A 126 -29.64 1.03 -16.60
N ASP A 127 -29.97 -0.25 -16.39
CA ASP A 127 -30.10 -0.89 -15.08
C ASP A 127 -28.99 -1.95 -14.90
N PRO A 128 -28.04 -1.73 -13.98
CA PRO A 128 -26.92 -2.66 -13.77
C PRO A 128 -27.33 -4.00 -13.17
N ALA A 129 -28.50 -4.11 -12.51
CA ALA A 129 -28.95 -5.38 -11.94
C ALA A 129 -29.52 -6.33 -13.00
N THR A 130 -30.21 -5.78 -14.00
CA THR A 130 -30.88 -6.57 -15.04
C THR A 130 -30.16 -6.55 -16.38
N GLY A 131 -29.16 -5.67 -16.55
CA GLY A 131 -28.44 -5.47 -17.82
C GLY A 131 -29.27 -4.80 -18.92
N ARG A 132 -30.48 -4.31 -18.61
CA ARG A 132 -31.39 -3.67 -19.56
C ARG A 132 -31.03 -2.20 -19.80
N GLY A 133 -31.50 -1.63 -20.91
CA GLY A 133 -31.26 -0.23 -21.31
C GLY A 133 -29.98 -0.03 -22.12
N ILE A 134 -29.66 1.24 -22.43
CA ILE A 134 -28.53 1.60 -23.30
C ILE A 134 -27.35 2.08 -22.46
N MET A 135 -26.24 1.35 -22.54
CA MET A 135 -24.94 1.77 -22.00
C MET A 135 -23.81 1.21 -22.84
N PHE A 136 -23.10 2.08 -23.56
CA PHE A 136 -21.87 1.67 -24.23
C PHE A 136 -20.80 1.30 -23.21
N PHE A 137 -20.07 0.21 -23.48
CA PHE A 137 -18.98 -0.29 -22.63
C PHE A 137 -19.40 -0.53 -21.16
N ALA A 138 -20.57 -1.14 -20.93
CA ALA A 138 -21.14 -1.34 -19.60
C ALA A 138 -20.15 -1.98 -18.60
N ASP A 139 -19.50 -3.09 -18.99
CA ASP A 139 -18.52 -3.79 -18.15
C ASP A 139 -17.28 -2.94 -17.83
N PHE A 140 -16.81 -2.15 -18.81
CA PHE A 140 -15.68 -1.24 -18.59
C PHE A 140 -16.06 -0.13 -17.61
N CYS A 141 -17.25 0.45 -17.77
CA CYS A 141 -17.75 1.52 -16.93
C CYS A 141 -18.05 1.04 -15.50
N SER A 142 -18.53 -0.19 -15.32
CA SER A 142 -18.74 -0.77 -13.99
C SER A 142 -17.40 -1.08 -13.31
N ARG A 143 -16.47 -1.71 -14.02
CA ARG A 143 -15.13 -2.06 -13.52
C ARG A 143 -14.30 -0.84 -13.14
N TYR A 144 -14.37 0.25 -13.90
CA TYR A 144 -13.55 1.45 -13.69
C TYR A 144 -14.36 2.68 -13.24
N ARG A 145 -15.47 2.46 -12.53
CA ARG A 145 -16.37 3.52 -12.05
C ARG A 145 -15.69 4.56 -11.15
N SER A 146 -14.68 4.14 -10.38
CA SER A 146 -13.93 4.95 -9.42
C SER A 146 -12.45 5.12 -9.77
N THR A 147 -12.02 4.60 -10.94
CA THR A 147 -10.60 4.52 -11.31
C THR A 147 -10.25 5.62 -12.31
N THR A 148 -9.30 6.49 -11.98
CA THR A 148 -8.77 7.51 -12.91
C THR A 148 -7.76 6.91 -13.87
N LEU A 149 -7.44 7.61 -14.97
CA LEU A 149 -6.54 7.09 -16.02
C LEU A 149 -5.19 6.64 -15.44
N ARG A 150 -4.60 7.45 -14.55
CA ARG A 150 -3.30 7.20 -13.89
C ARG A 150 -3.28 5.99 -12.95
N ARG A 151 -4.42 5.33 -12.71
CA ARG A 151 -4.53 4.12 -11.88
C ARG A 151 -4.79 2.87 -12.71
N LEU A 152 -4.95 3.01 -14.03
CA LEU A 152 -5.13 1.85 -14.91
C LEU A 152 -3.85 1.02 -15.00
N PRO A 153 -3.97 -0.31 -15.17
CA PRO A 153 -2.82 -1.19 -15.40
C PRO A 153 -1.91 -0.66 -16.52
N GLY A 154 -0.59 -0.68 -16.28
CA GLY A 154 0.43 -0.24 -17.25
C GLY A 154 0.69 1.27 -17.33
N VAL A 155 -0.19 2.12 -16.79
CA VAL A 155 -0.01 3.59 -16.71
C VAL A 155 -0.09 4.10 -15.27
N GLU A 156 0.24 3.22 -14.32
CA GLU A 156 0.10 3.45 -12.89
C GLU A 156 1.11 4.48 -12.40
N MET A 157 0.61 5.62 -11.94
CA MET A 157 1.44 6.71 -11.45
C MET A 157 0.73 7.55 -10.38
N THR A 158 1.54 8.20 -9.55
CA THR A 158 1.06 9.24 -8.64
C THR A 158 0.51 10.42 -9.43
N GLU A 159 -0.24 11.28 -8.75
CA GLU A 159 -0.76 12.50 -9.36
C GLU A 159 0.38 13.44 -9.80
N LEU A 160 1.42 13.56 -8.97
CA LEU A 160 2.61 14.33 -9.29
C LEU A 160 3.32 13.79 -10.53
N GLU A 161 3.54 12.48 -10.61
CA GLU A 161 4.16 11.84 -11.78
C GLU A 161 3.33 12.04 -13.04
N PHE A 162 1.99 11.98 -12.96
CA PHE A 162 1.11 12.21 -14.10
C PHE A 162 1.24 13.63 -14.64
N TYR A 163 1.23 14.65 -13.78
CA TYR A 163 1.43 16.03 -14.20
C TYR A 163 2.88 16.34 -14.62
N ALA A 164 3.84 15.55 -14.16
CA ALA A 164 5.22 15.63 -14.60
C ALA A 164 5.50 14.79 -15.86
N TRP A 165 4.54 14.03 -16.39
CA TRP A 165 4.77 13.10 -17.49
C TRP A 165 5.02 13.82 -18.82
N TRP A 166 5.81 13.20 -19.70
CA TRP A 166 6.26 13.82 -20.95
C TRP A 166 5.11 14.29 -21.87
N PRO A 167 3.92 13.65 -21.95
CA PRO A 167 2.88 14.12 -22.86
C PRO A 167 2.39 15.53 -22.51
N LEU A 168 2.20 15.82 -21.22
CA LEU A 168 1.81 17.15 -20.79
C LEU A 168 2.93 18.16 -21.05
N ARG A 169 4.19 17.80 -20.81
CA ARG A 169 5.35 18.66 -21.10
C ARG A 169 5.38 19.06 -22.59
N VAL A 170 5.16 18.11 -23.49
CA VAL A 170 5.10 18.38 -24.94
C VAL A 170 3.96 19.33 -25.29
N ILE A 171 2.76 19.10 -24.74
CA ILE A 171 1.59 19.99 -24.96
C ILE A 171 1.89 21.41 -24.45
N LEU A 172 2.45 21.53 -23.25
CA LEU A 172 2.80 22.82 -22.64
C LEU A 172 3.90 23.55 -23.43
N LEU A 173 4.93 22.85 -23.89
CA LEU A 173 5.98 23.43 -24.73
C LEU A 173 5.42 23.90 -26.09
N ALA A 174 4.56 23.09 -26.72
CA ALA A 174 3.89 23.47 -27.97
C ALA A 174 2.99 24.69 -27.77
N PHE A 175 2.27 24.76 -26.65
CA PHE A 175 1.46 25.92 -26.26
C PHE A 175 2.31 27.17 -26.05
N VAL A 176 3.42 27.07 -25.30
CA VAL A 176 4.36 28.18 -25.09
C VAL A 176 4.93 28.67 -26.42
N MET A 177 5.35 27.75 -27.28
CA MET A 177 5.90 28.09 -28.59
C MET A 177 4.84 28.84 -29.43
N ASN A 178 3.59 28.35 -29.44
CA ASN A 178 2.49 29.03 -30.10
C ASN A 178 2.24 30.44 -29.53
N MET A 179 2.23 30.58 -28.20
CA MET A 179 2.09 31.87 -27.53
C MET A 179 3.21 32.85 -27.89
N VAL A 180 4.46 32.41 -27.94
CA VAL A 180 5.61 33.24 -28.33
C VAL A 180 5.47 33.71 -29.78
N PHE A 181 5.22 32.80 -30.73
CA PHE A 181 5.05 33.15 -32.14
C PHE A 181 3.84 34.06 -32.36
N ALA A 182 2.70 33.79 -31.70
CA ALA A 182 1.53 34.64 -31.78
C ALA A 182 1.82 36.05 -31.22
N THR A 183 2.56 36.16 -30.11
CA THR A 183 2.93 37.45 -29.50
C THR A 183 3.81 38.26 -30.44
N VAL A 184 4.91 37.68 -30.90
CA VAL A 184 5.88 38.35 -31.77
C VAL A 184 5.24 38.76 -33.09
N ARG A 185 4.36 37.94 -33.68
CA ARG A 185 3.82 38.19 -35.02
C ARG A 185 2.51 38.97 -35.05
N ARG A 186 1.71 38.95 -33.98
CA ARG A 186 0.38 39.60 -33.97
C ARG A 186 0.27 40.85 -33.12
N ILE A 187 1.09 41.01 -32.09
CA ILE A 187 0.99 42.11 -31.12
C ILE A 187 2.11 43.11 -31.38
N GLU A 188 1.78 44.39 -31.55
CA GLU A 188 2.80 45.44 -31.69
C GLU A 188 3.42 45.77 -30.33
N PHE A 189 4.75 45.90 -30.29
CA PHE A 189 5.53 46.26 -29.11
C PHE A 189 5.45 47.77 -28.84
N ILE A 190 4.23 48.24 -28.57
CA ILE A 190 3.92 49.63 -28.22
C ILE A 190 3.35 49.69 -26.80
N PHE A 191 3.55 50.82 -26.12
CA PHE A 191 3.12 51.02 -24.73
C PHE A 191 1.63 50.71 -24.48
N LYS A 192 0.76 51.00 -25.46
CA LYS A 192 -0.68 50.68 -25.38
C LYS A 192 -0.96 49.18 -25.24
N ASN A 193 -0.09 48.33 -25.77
CA ASN A 193 -0.21 46.88 -25.72
C ASN A 193 0.56 46.25 -24.57
N LEU A 194 1.21 47.04 -23.71
CA LEU A 194 2.02 46.55 -22.59
C LEU A 194 1.27 45.52 -21.76
N GLY A 195 0.00 45.78 -21.40
CA GLY A 195 -0.82 44.82 -20.65
C GLY A 195 -0.97 43.45 -21.32
N VAL A 196 -1.26 43.39 -22.62
CA VAL A 196 -1.39 42.12 -23.35
C VAL A 196 -0.03 41.40 -23.43
N LEU A 197 1.05 42.16 -23.65
CA LEU A 197 2.41 41.62 -23.63
C LEU A 197 2.76 41.04 -22.26
N THR A 198 2.45 41.75 -21.18
CA THR A 198 2.67 41.30 -19.80
C THR A 198 1.87 40.03 -19.49
N VAL A 199 0.61 39.92 -19.94
CA VAL A 199 -0.19 38.69 -19.79
C VAL A 199 0.44 37.53 -20.55
N HIS A 200 0.79 37.71 -21.82
CA HIS A 200 1.40 36.65 -22.63
C HIS A 200 2.75 36.20 -22.04
N THR A 201 3.60 37.14 -21.62
CA THR A 201 4.86 36.81 -20.94
C THR A 201 4.60 36.09 -19.63
N GLY A 202 3.60 36.51 -18.84
CA GLY A 202 3.20 35.83 -17.61
C GLY A 202 2.77 34.38 -17.84
N ILE A 203 1.97 34.12 -18.88
CA ILE A 203 1.55 32.76 -19.30
C ILE A 203 2.76 31.90 -19.70
N VAL A 204 3.73 32.47 -20.43
CA VAL A 204 4.96 31.75 -20.79
C VAL A 204 5.80 31.43 -19.56
N VAL A 205 5.99 32.42 -18.68
CA VAL A 205 6.78 32.28 -17.44
C VAL A 205 6.17 31.24 -16.50
N ILE A 206 4.86 31.26 -16.28
CA ILE A 206 4.19 30.29 -15.40
C ILE A 206 4.26 28.87 -15.98
N THR A 207 4.13 28.73 -17.30
CA THR A 207 4.19 27.41 -17.96
C THR A 207 5.59 26.83 -17.90
N LEU A 208 6.62 27.61 -18.23
CA LEU A 208 8.02 27.18 -18.12
C LEU A 208 8.42 26.90 -16.66
N GLY A 209 7.98 27.75 -15.73
CA GLY A 209 8.16 27.54 -14.30
C GLY A 209 7.53 26.24 -13.81
N SER A 210 6.35 25.88 -14.33
CA SER A 210 5.66 24.61 -14.01
C SER A 210 6.42 23.39 -14.53
N ILE A 211 6.95 23.47 -15.76
CA ILE A 211 7.81 22.40 -16.33
C ILE A 211 9.09 22.24 -15.50
N TYR A 212 9.75 23.36 -15.15
CA TYR A 212 10.94 23.36 -14.33
C TYR A 212 10.68 22.75 -12.96
N TYR A 213 9.63 23.23 -12.26
CA TYR A 213 9.19 22.72 -10.97
C TYR A 213 8.94 21.22 -11.01
N GLY A 214 8.06 20.74 -11.92
CA GLY A 214 7.71 19.32 -12.00
C GLY A 214 8.87 18.40 -12.40
N SER A 215 9.96 18.92 -12.97
CA SER A 215 11.13 18.13 -13.36
C SER A 215 12.20 17.97 -12.27
N LEU A 216 12.26 18.92 -11.33
CA LEU A 216 13.31 18.97 -10.29
C LEU A 216 12.75 18.79 -8.88
N LYS A 217 11.43 18.77 -8.75
CA LYS A 217 10.73 18.53 -7.49
C LYS A 217 11.15 17.18 -6.92
N ARG A 218 11.57 17.20 -5.66
CA ARG A 218 11.88 16.05 -4.82
C ARG A 218 11.15 16.22 -3.50
N GLU A 219 10.50 15.15 -3.07
CA GLU A 219 9.76 15.07 -1.82
C GLU A 219 10.00 13.72 -1.17
N GLY A 220 9.90 13.69 0.15
CA GLY A 220 10.19 12.50 0.91
C GLY A 220 10.15 12.77 2.40
N ASP A 221 10.68 11.83 3.17
CA ASP A 221 10.77 11.93 4.62
C ASP A 221 12.19 11.55 5.09
N THR A 222 12.64 12.11 6.20
CA THR A 222 13.81 11.61 6.91
C THR A 222 13.44 11.30 8.36
N LEU A 223 14.00 10.21 8.88
CA LEU A 223 13.83 9.78 10.26
C LEU A 223 15.06 10.21 11.05
N LEU A 224 14.88 11.03 12.07
CA LEU A 224 15.95 11.41 12.98
C LEU A 224 15.71 10.78 14.34
N LEU A 225 16.69 10.02 14.81
CA LEU A 225 16.67 9.40 16.14
C LEU A 225 17.21 10.39 17.17
N ALA A 226 16.68 10.35 18.39
CA ALA A 226 17.30 11.01 19.53
C ALA A 226 18.56 10.23 19.97
N GLY A 227 19.53 10.92 20.55
CA GLY A 227 20.68 10.25 21.17
C GLY A 227 20.28 9.56 22.48
N GLN A 228 21.15 8.68 22.96
CA GLN A 228 20.96 8.03 24.27
C GLN A 228 20.92 9.10 25.37
N PRO A 229 20.04 8.97 26.38
CA PRO A 229 20.06 9.87 27.53
C PRO A 229 21.43 9.85 28.21
N ASP A 230 21.91 11.03 28.58
CA ASP A 230 23.09 11.17 29.43
C ASP A 230 22.80 10.66 30.86
N PRO A 231 23.80 10.59 31.77
CA PRO A 231 23.58 10.18 33.16
C PRO A 231 22.56 11.04 33.94
N ARG A 232 22.19 12.22 33.40
CA ARG A 232 21.17 13.11 33.98
C ARG A 232 19.79 12.84 33.38
N GLY A 233 19.65 11.88 32.46
CA GLY A 233 18.40 11.54 31.80
C GLY A 233 18.01 12.51 30.68
N ILE A 234 18.94 13.34 30.19
CA ILE A 234 18.71 14.28 29.08
C ILE A 234 19.24 13.65 27.79
N PRO A 235 18.43 13.53 26.74
CA PRO A 235 18.89 13.02 25.44
C PRO A 235 20.05 13.85 24.88
N VAL A 236 21.13 13.18 24.50
CA VAL A 236 22.20 13.82 23.73
C VAL A 236 21.77 13.97 22.26
N PRO A 237 22.46 14.82 21.46
CA PRO A 237 22.23 14.91 20.02
C PRO A 237 22.25 13.54 19.34
N GLY A 238 21.27 13.30 18.47
CA GLY A 238 21.14 12.06 17.71
C GLY A 238 22.20 11.87 16.63
N PRO A 239 22.24 10.68 15.99
CA PRO A 239 23.08 10.43 14.83
C PRO A 239 22.68 11.35 13.67
N ALA A 240 23.69 11.86 12.96
CA ALA A 240 23.46 12.68 11.77
C ALA A 240 23.01 11.84 10.58
N GLN A 241 22.01 12.36 9.86
CA GLN A 241 21.50 11.80 8.61
C GLN A 241 21.94 12.69 7.46
N ASP A 242 22.66 12.11 6.51
CA ASP A 242 23.05 12.74 5.24
C ASP A 242 22.10 12.35 4.09
N ARG A 243 21.02 11.63 4.38
CA ARG A 243 20.06 11.11 3.39
C ARG A 243 18.61 11.31 3.82
N PHE A 244 17.72 11.30 2.84
CA PHE A 244 16.27 11.21 3.04
C PHE A 244 15.65 10.15 2.11
N TYR A 245 14.49 9.64 2.47
CA TYR A 245 13.74 8.63 1.72
C TYR A 245 12.74 9.30 0.79
N ASP A 246 12.78 8.99 -0.50
CA ASP A 246 11.87 9.53 -1.51
C ASP A 246 10.41 9.13 -1.22
N GLY A 247 9.47 10.04 -1.46
CA GLY A 247 8.04 9.78 -1.25
C GLY A 247 7.41 8.87 -2.31
N THR A 248 8.07 8.68 -3.45
CA THR A 248 7.50 8.04 -4.64
C THR A 248 8.37 6.94 -5.24
N LEU A 249 9.69 7.19 -5.34
CA LEU A 249 10.66 6.29 -5.95
C LEU A 249 11.00 5.14 -5.02
N LEU A 250 11.18 3.97 -5.62
CA LEU A 250 11.39 2.71 -4.93
C LEU A 250 12.79 2.16 -5.23
N SER A 251 13.30 1.37 -4.29
CA SER A 251 14.56 0.66 -4.43
C SER A 251 14.45 -0.75 -3.84
N LEU A 252 15.22 -1.66 -4.42
CA LEU A 252 15.56 -2.94 -3.82
C LEU A 252 16.89 -2.76 -3.08
N TYR A 253 16.86 -2.97 -1.77
CA TYR A 253 18.07 -3.05 -0.97
C TYR A 253 18.56 -4.49 -0.97
N VAL A 254 19.79 -4.68 -1.42
CA VAL A 254 20.44 -5.99 -1.49
C VAL A 254 21.67 -5.95 -0.60
N GLY A 255 21.75 -6.89 0.33
CA GLY A 255 22.84 -6.97 1.30
C GLY A 255 23.59 -8.30 1.19
N GLN A 256 24.91 -8.20 1.30
CA GLN A 256 25.82 -9.30 1.60
C GLN A 256 26.79 -8.84 2.71
N GLN A 257 27.79 -9.64 3.06
CA GLN A 257 28.69 -9.44 4.21
C GLN A 257 29.24 -8.00 4.40
N LEU A 258 29.39 -7.25 3.32
CA LEU A 258 29.97 -5.89 3.29
C LEU A 258 28.95 -4.75 3.51
N GLY A 259 27.67 -5.05 3.64
CA GLY A 259 26.59 -4.06 3.84
C GLY A 259 25.53 -4.12 2.75
N TYR A 260 24.77 -3.04 2.61
CA TYR A 260 23.69 -2.92 1.62
C TYR A 260 24.11 -2.06 0.43
N GLU A 261 23.75 -2.51 -0.76
CA GLU A 261 23.62 -1.67 -1.94
C GLU A 261 22.15 -1.38 -2.23
N GLU A 262 21.90 -0.19 -2.76
CA GLU A 262 20.58 0.27 -3.15
C GLU A 262 20.43 0.20 -4.68
N ARG A 263 19.53 -0.64 -5.17
CA ARG A 263 19.23 -0.80 -6.60
C ARG A 263 17.89 -0.12 -6.93
N PRO A 264 17.88 1.00 -7.69
CA PRO A 264 16.63 1.70 -8.01
C PRO A 264 15.67 0.82 -8.83
N LEU A 265 14.41 0.78 -8.42
CA LEU A 265 13.36 0.05 -9.13
C LEU A 265 12.58 0.99 -10.05
N ARG A 266 12.44 0.61 -11.33
CA ARG A 266 11.72 1.40 -12.35
C ARG A 266 10.54 0.59 -12.89
N GLY A 267 9.40 1.26 -13.08
CA GLY A 267 8.21 0.62 -13.65
C GLY A 267 7.43 -0.28 -12.69
N ILE A 268 7.68 -0.19 -11.38
CA ILE A 268 6.92 -0.95 -10.39
C ILE A 268 5.45 -0.45 -10.38
N PRO A 269 4.46 -1.36 -10.42
CA PRO A 269 3.05 -0.99 -10.30
C PRO A 269 2.72 -0.36 -8.94
N ARG A 270 1.53 0.22 -8.77
CA ARG A 270 1.15 0.97 -7.56
C ARG A 270 -0.27 0.70 -7.05
N TYR A 271 -1.22 0.43 -7.95
CA TYR A 271 -2.65 0.33 -7.65
C TYR A 271 -3.24 -1.03 -8.00
N ASN A 272 -2.60 -1.79 -8.89
CA ASN A 272 -3.11 -3.10 -9.32
C ASN A 272 -2.16 -4.23 -8.93
N ASP A 273 -2.72 -5.42 -8.82
CA ASP A 273 -2.00 -6.65 -8.48
C ASP A 273 -1.49 -7.35 -9.75
N TYR A 274 -0.27 -7.89 -9.67
CA TYR A 274 0.46 -8.55 -10.75
C TYR A 274 1.09 -9.85 -10.24
N ASN A 275 0.82 -10.95 -10.95
CA ASN A 275 1.38 -12.28 -10.73
C ASN A 275 1.47 -12.68 -9.24
N LEU A 276 0.34 -12.62 -8.53
CA LEU A 276 0.27 -12.95 -7.10
C LEU A 276 0.64 -14.42 -6.82
N ALA A 277 0.54 -15.28 -7.84
CA ALA A 277 0.96 -16.67 -7.79
C ALA A 277 2.48 -16.88 -7.95
N ALA A 278 3.28 -15.81 -8.13
CA ALA A 278 4.73 -15.92 -8.28
C ALA A 278 5.36 -16.71 -7.12
N PHE A 279 5.99 -17.84 -7.47
CA PHE A 279 6.57 -18.78 -6.52
C PHE A 279 7.62 -19.67 -7.20
N THR A 280 8.51 -20.25 -6.42
CA THR A 280 9.49 -21.23 -6.91
C THR A 280 9.34 -22.54 -6.15
N GLY A 281 9.25 -23.64 -6.89
CA GLY A 281 9.05 -24.97 -6.34
C GLY A 281 7.59 -25.31 -6.07
N GLU A 282 7.39 -26.40 -5.34
CA GLU A 282 6.08 -26.94 -4.99
C GLU A 282 5.55 -26.26 -3.71
N SER A 283 4.29 -25.83 -3.69
CA SER A 283 3.65 -25.12 -2.57
C SER A 283 2.87 -26.07 -1.66
N ALA A 284 2.96 -25.83 -0.33
CA ALA A 284 2.23 -26.63 0.65
C ALA A 284 0.73 -26.36 0.62
N PHE A 285 0.30 -25.16 0.26
CA PHE A 285 -1.12 -24.85 0.02
C PHE A 285 -1.68 -25.63 -1.18
N GLU A 286 -0.91 -25.76 -2.25
CA GLU A 286 -1.30 -26.52 -3.45
C GLU A 286 -1.44 -28.01 -3.14
N ILE A 287 -0.41 -28.65 -2.55
CA ILE A 287 -0.50 -30.07 -2.17
C ILE A 287 -1.54 -30.30 -1.07
N GLY A 288 -1.70 -29.32 -0.18
CA GLY A 288 -2.70 -29.32 0.88
C GLY A 288 -4.13 -29.08 0.39
N ARG A 289 -4.33 -28.81 -0.91
CA ARG A 289 -5.63 -28.45 -1.52
C ARG A 289 -6.35 -27.35 -0.73
N ARG A 290 -5.59 -26.40 -0.17
CA ARG A 290 -6.14 -25.25 0.57
C ARG A 290 -6.62 -24.19 -0.40
N GLU A 291 -7.60 -23.40 0.04
CA GLU A 291 -7.93 -22.16 -0.64
C GLU A 291 -6.71 -21.24 -0.63
N MET A 292 -6.32 -20.76 -1.81
CA MET A 292 -5.13 -19.94 -2.00
C MET A 292 -5.56 -18.47 -2.06
N PRO A 293 -5.25 -17.65 -1.05
CA PRO A 293 -5.72 -16.26 -0.99
C PRO A 293 -5.26 -15.39 -2.17
N TRP A 294 -4.14 -15.76 -2.80
CA TRP A 294 -3.58 -15.08 -3.97
C TRP A 294 -4.31 -15.41 -5.29
N GLN A 295 -5.24 -16.36 -5.30
CA GLN A 295 -6.13 -16.60 -6.43
C GLN A 295 -7.35 -15.69 -6.29
N THR A 296 -7.67 -14.91 -7.33
CA THR A 296 -8.85 -14.02 -7.29
C THR A 296 -9.94 -14.57 -8.21
N PRO A 297 -11.23 -14.31 -7.95
CA PRO A 297 -12.32 -14.77 -8.83
C PRO A 297 -12.18 -14.28 -10.28
N ASP A 298 -11.64 -13.07 -10.45
CA ASP A 298 -11.36 -12.45 -11.75
C ASP A 298 -10.08 -13.00 -12.44
N ASP A 299 -9.24 -13.70 -11.68
CA ASP A 299 -8.03 -14.38 -12.16
C ASP A 299 -7.83 -15.71 -11.39
N PRO A 300 -8.62 -16.74 -11.71
CA PRO A 300 -8.64 -18.01 -10.96
C PRO A 300 -7.30 -18.76 -11.03
N ARG A 301 -6.43 -18.40 -11.98
CA ARG A 301 -5.09 -19.00 -12.14
C ARG A 301 -3.97 -18.11 -11.61
N GLY A 302 -4.26 -16.87 -11.18
CA GLY A 302 -3.26 -15.90 -10.72
C GLY A 302 -2.28 -15.43 -11.80
N LEU A 303 -2.65 -15.53 -13.08
CA LEU A 303 -1.76 -15.35 -14.25
C LEU A 303 -2.07 -14.12 -15.12
N THR A 304 -3.11 -13.35 -14.82
CA THR A 304 -3.66 -12.36 -15.78
C THR A 304 -2.74 -11.18 -16.04
N ARG A 305 -1.87 -10.81 -15.10
CA ARG A 305 -0.90 -9.72 -15.29
C ARG A 305 0.49 -10.19 -14.93
N ARG A 306 1.32 -10.41 -15.95
CA ARG A 306 2.74 -10.75 -15.78
C ARG A 306 3.54 -9.50 -15.46
N LEU A 307 4.54 -9.65 -14.62
CA LEU A 307 5.53 -8.65 -14.32
C LEU A 307 6.90 -9.24 -14.59
N ASP A 308 7.74 -8.49 -15.29
CA ASP A 308 9.11 -8.89 -15.61
C ASP A 308 9.96 -7.63 -15.70
N ILE A 309 10.53 -7.23 -14.56
CA ILE A 309 11.34 -6.00 -14.46
C ILE A 309 12.74 -6.39 -13.99
N PRO A 310 13.77 -6.26 -14.85
CA PRO A 310 15.14 -6.50 -14.43
C PRO A 310 15.57 -5.45 -13.40
N VAL A 311 16.37 -5.87 -12.43
CA VAL A 311 16.96 -4.96 -11.44
C VAL A 311 18.44 -4.80 -11.76
N ASP A 312 18.79 -3.63 -12.29
CA ASP A 312 20.14 -3.32 -12.72
C ASP A 312 21.14 -3.38 -11.55
N PRO A 313 22.35 -3.93 -11.76
CA PRO A 313 23.40 -3.91 -10.74
C PRO A 313 23.91 -2.49 -10.47
N THR A 314 24.50 -2.28 -9.30
CA THR A 314 25.14 -0.99 -8.97
C THR A 314 26.64 -1.03 -9.24
N THR A 315 27.26 0.15 -9.32
CA THR A 315 28.73 0.27 -9.44
C THR A 315 29.45 0.02 -8.11
N ALA A 316 28.72 -0.15 -7.00
CA ALA A 316 29.31 -0.37 -5.68
C ALA A 316 29.90 -1.77 -5.52
N ASN A 317 29.43 -2.75 -6.31
CA ASN A 317 29.89 -4.15 -6.31
C ASN A 317 29.96 -4.77 -4.89
N ILE A 318 29.03 -4.37 -4.01
CA ILE A 318 28.90 -4.94 -2.66
C ILE A 318 28.36 -6.37 -2.73
N VAL A 319 27.58 -6.66 -3.78
CA VAL A 319 26.96 -7.95 -4.04
C VAL A 319 27.65 -8.64 -5.20
N ASP A 320 27.83 -9.96 -5.09
CA ASP A 320 28.47 -10.78 -6.11
C ASP A 320 27.81 -10.63 -7.50
N LEU A 321 28.65 -10.46 -8.53
CA LEU A 321 28.20 -10.20 -9.90
C LEU A 321 27.51 -11.39 -10.59
N ASP A 322 27.63 -12.61 -10.04
CA ASP A 322 26.92 -13.77 -10.57
C ASP A 322 25.44 -13.80 -10.18
N LEU A 323 25.04 -12.96 -9.22
CA LEU A 323 23.68 -12.82 -8.73
C LEU A 323 22.90 -11.80 -9.56
N SER A 324 21.73 -12.20 -10.03
CA SER A 324 20.80 -11.34 -10.72
C SER A 324 19.43 -11.31 -10.04
N PHE A 325 18.76 -10.18 -10.14
CA PHE A 325 17.49 -9.93 -9.46
C PHE A 325 16.47 -9.41 -10.46
N ARG A 326 15.23 -9.89 -10.33
CA ARG A 326 14.14 -9.56 -11.23
C ARG A 326 12.85 -9.47 -10.46
N VAL A 327 12.08 -8.41 -10.66
CA VAL A 327 10.74 -8.31 -10.06
C VAL A 327 9.76 -9.09 -10.94
N VAL A 328 9.12 -10.08 -10.34
CA VAL A 328 8.23 -11.03 -11.03
C VAL A 328 6.79 -10.99 -10.55
N GLY A 329 6.49 -10.22 -9.49
CA GLY A 329 5.14 -10.08 -8.94
C GLY A 329 5.02 -8.86 -8.03
N TYR A 330 3.80 -8.38 -7.84
CA TYR A 330 3.49 -7.21 -7.01
C TYR A 330 2.06 -7.30 -6.49
N ALA A 331 1.89 -7.10 -5.19
CA ALA A 331 0.59 -6.97 -4.54
C ALA A 331 0.46 -5.53 -4.03
N SER A 332 -0.56 -4.81 -4.50
CA SER A 332 -0.81 -3.41 -4.17
C SER A 332 -1.24 -3.20 -2.72
N TYR A 333 -2.02 -4.15 -2.18
CA TYR A 333 -2.52 -4.12 -0.81
C TYR A 333 -2.81 -5.56 -0.34
N ALA A 334 -1.89 -6.14 0.42
CA ALA A 334 -1.98 -7.51 0.89
C ALA A 334 -1.40 -7.68 2.30
N GLU A 335 -1.82 -8.75 2.96
CA GLU A 335 -1.21 -9.26 4.19
C GLU A 335 -0.28 -10.44 3.85
N GLU A 336 0.68 -10.71 4.72
CA GLU A 336 1.56 -11.87 4.57
C GLU A 336 0.89 -13.12 5.13
N VAL A 337 0.84 -14.17 4.33
CA VAL A 337 0.44 -15.51 4.77
C VAL A 337 1.62 -16.45 4.60
N ARG A 338 1.88 -17.24 5.66
CA ARG A 338 2.95 -18.23 5.67
C ARG A 338 2.54 -19.47 4.88
N ASP A 339 3.27 -19.76 3.82
CA ASP A 339 3.26 -21.02 3.07
C ASP A 339 4.60 -21.76 3.31
N TRP A 340 4.74 -22.95 2.75
CA TRP A 340 5.96 -23.74 2.77
C TRP A 340 6.32 -24.18 1.35
N ARG A 341 7.61 -24.12 1.02
CA ARG A 341 8.14 -24.67 -0.23
C ARG A 341 8.88 -25.96 0.02
N ARG A 342 8.79 -26.88 -0.93
CA ARG A 342 9.67 -28.04 -0.97
C ARG A 342 11.10 -27.59 -1.28
N ALA A 343 12.06 -28.07 -0.50
CA ALA A 343 13.48 -27.79 -0.69
C ALA A 343 14.30 -29.08 -0.53
N ASP A 344 15.53 -29.05 -1.02
CA ASP A 344 16.48 -30.14 -0.75
C ASP A 344 16.90 -30.09 0.73
N PRO A 345 17.09 -31.25 1.40
CA PRO A 345 17.57 -31.28 2.77
C PRO A 345 18.90 -30.53 2.91
N PRO A 346 19.09 -29.77 4.01
CA PRO A 346 20.33 -29.05 4.24
C PRO A 346 21.50 -30.03 4.48
N ALA A 347 22.73 -29.52 4.44
CA ALA A 347 23.93 -30.32 4.73
C ALA A 347 23.88 -30.94 6.15
N LEU A 348 24.74 -31.93 6.39
CA LEU A 348 24.73 -32.84 7.56
C LEU A 348 24.70 -32.16 8.96
N ASP A 349 24.95 -30.87 9.05
CA ASP A 349 24.96 -30.08 10.29
C ASP A 349 23.60 -29.46 10.65
N GLN A 350 22.64 -29.39 9.73
CA GLN A 350 21.29 -28.90 10.01
C GLN A 350 20.23 -30.01 9.91
N ALA A 351 19.34 -30.05 10.90
CA ALA A 351 18.25 -31.01 10.90
C ALA A 351 17.22 -30.64 9.82
N ALA A 352 16.94 -31.58 8.90
CA ALA A 352 15.84 -31.43 7.95
C ALA A 352 14.52 -31.13 8.68
N ASN A 353 13.73 -30.21 8.12
CA ASN A 353 12.38 -29.85 8.57
C ASN A 353 11.30 -30.56 7.72
N PRO A 354 10.85 -31.78 8.08
CA PRO A 354 9.88 -32.52 7.29
C PRO A 354 8.48 -31.90 7.34
N LEU A 355 7.73 -32.00 6.25
CA LEU A 355 6.31 -31.59 6.17
C LEU A 355 5.44 -32.81 5.85
N ARG A 356 4.29 -32.90 6.52
CA ARG A 356 3.30 -33.96 6.33
C ARG A 356 1.93 -33.34 6.10
N ALA A 357 1.31 -33.69 4.97
CA ALA A 357 -0.08 -33.32 4.70
C ALA A 357 -1.01 -34.44 5.17
N LEU A 358 -2.09 -34.09 5.87
CA LEU A 358 -3.17 -35.01 6.23
C LEU A 358 -4.51 -34.42 5.76
N PHE A 359 -5.40 -35.27 5.28
CA PHE A 359 -6.67 -34.85 4.69
C PHE A 359 -7.83 -35.43 5.50
N LEU A 360 -8.66 -34.55 6.04
CA LEU A 360 -9.94 -34.92 6.62
C LEU A 360 -10.94 -35.15 5.49
N MET A 361 -11.37 -36.39 5.30
CA MET A 361 -12.35 -36.79 4.30
C MET A 361 -13.73 -36.90 4.95
N SER A 362 -14.77 -36.40 4.29
CA SER A 362 -16.15 -36.51 4.75
C SER A 362 -17.00 -37.27 3.74
N GLU A 363 -17.69 -38.30 4.22
CA GLU A 363 -18.70 -39.05 3.45
C GLU A 363 -20.11 -38.48 3.66
N LEU A 364 -20.23 -37.27 4.21
CA LEU A 364 -21.51 -36.57 4.32
C LEU A 364 -21.86 -35.96 2.96
N PRO A 365 -23.08 -36.21 2.45
CA PRO A 365 -23.55 -35.59 1.21
C PRO A 365 -23.75 -34.08 1.40
N ASP A 366 -23.48 -33.30 0.36
CA ASP A 366 -23.75 -31.87 0.31
C ASP A 366 -25.25 -31.57 0.13
N GLU A 367 -25.61 -30.28 -0.02
CA GLU A 367 -27.00 -29.85 -0.24
C GLU A 367 -27.65 -30.45 -1.50
N ARG A 368 -26.84 -30.99 -2.42
CA ARG A 368 -27.29 -31.64 -3.66
C ARG A 368 -27.33 -33.17 -3.55
N GLY A 369 -26.96 -33.72 -2.39
CA GLY A 369 -26.91 -35.16 -2.17
C GLY A 369 -25.60 -35.81 -2.63
N GLU A 370 -24.60 -35.04 -3.05
CA GLU A 370 -23.33 -35.55 -3.57
C GLU A 370 -22.26 -35.59 -2.48
N VAL A 371 -21.50 -36.70 -2.41
CA VAL A 371 -20.35 -36.81 -1.51
C VAL A 371 -19.13 -36.22 -2.19
N SER A 372 -18.46 -35.26 -1.55
CA SER A 372 -17.29 -34.62 -2.12
C SER A 372 -16.04 -35.51 -2.00
N GLU A 373 -15.32 -35.71 -3.10
CA GLU A 373 -13.97 -36.29 -3.08
C GLU A 373 -12.89 -35.28 -2.61
N ARG A 374 -13.28 -34.03 -2.34
CA ARG A 374 -12.36 -33.02 -1.82
C ARG A 374 -12.24 -33.15 -0.30
N PRO A 375 -11.04 -32.92 0.25
CA PRO A 375 -10.87 -32.90 1.70
C PRO A 375 -11.75 -31.80 2.32
N ALA A 376 -12.49 -32.14 3.37
CA ALA A 376 -13.23 -31.19 4.19
C ALA A 376 -12.28 -30.23 4.92
N TYR A 377 -11.08 -30.72 5.26
CA TYR A 377 -10.00 -29.91 5.84
C TYR A 377 -8.64 -30.54 5.55
N SER A 378 -7.58 -29.73 5.51
CA SER A 378 -6.21 -30.21 5.36
C SER A 378 -5.30 -29.73 6.48
N PHE A 379 -4.57 -30.66 7.07
CA PHE A 379 -3.56 -30.40 8.09
C PHE A 379 -2.19 -30.41 7.41
N LEU A 380 -1.42 -29.33 7.56
CA LEU A 380 -0.04 -29.22 7.12
C LEU A 380 0.82 -29.15 8.38
N LEU A 381 1.49 -30.25 8.70
CA LEU A 381 2.20 -30.43 9.97
C LEU A 381 3.70 -30.51 9.72
N LEU A 382 4.48 -29.94 10.63
CA LEU A 382 5.94 -30.04 10.67
C LEU A 382 6.37 -30.84 11.91
N PRO A 383 6.59 -32.16 11.78
CA PRO A 383 6.77 -33.04 12.94
C PRO A 383 7.92 -32.68 13.89
N ARG A 384 8.94 -31.99 13.39
CA ARG A 384 10.11 -31.54 14.17
C ARG A 384 9.96 -30.15 14.77
N SER A 385 8.90 -29.42 14.42
CA SER A 385 8.58 -28.11 15.01
C SER A 385 7.45 -28.28 16.03
N PRO A 386 7.72 -28.18 17.34
CA PRO A 386 6.71 -28.48 18.37
C PRO A 386 5.42 -27.66 18.23
N GLY A 387 5.50 -26.38 17.88
CA GLY A 387 4.31 -25.56 17.64
C GLY A 387 3.56 -25.89 16.34
N SER A 388 4.23 -26.46 15.34
CA SER A 388 3.65 -26.74 14.02
C SER A 388 3.38 -28.23 13.76
N ARG A 389 3.68 -29.11 14.72
CA ARG A 389 3.38 -30.55 14.66
C ARG A 389 1.96 -30.87 15.10
N LEU A 390 1.23 -29.89 15.62
CA LEU A 390 -0.15 -29.97 16.12
C LEU A 390 -1.07 -29.07 15.30
N SER A 391 -2.29 -29.51 15.07
CA SER A 391 -3.36 -28.69 14.53
C SER A 391 -4.69 -29.08 15.16
N GLU A 392 -5.49 -28.09 15.53
CA GLU A 392 -6.79 -28.27 16.20
C GLU A 392 -7.90 -27.66 15.34
N LEU A 393 -8.97 -28.42 15.15
CA LEU A 393 -10.14 -28.02 14.38
C LEU A 393 -11.31 -27.76 15.33
N ALA A 394 -11.58 -26.47 15.57
CA ALA A 394 -12.73 -25.96 16.30
C ALA A 394 -12.98 -26.59 17.69
N GLY A 395 -11.93 -26.99 18.41
CA GLY A 395 -12.08 -27.58 19.75
C GLY A 395 -12.73 -28.97 19.76
N MET A 396 -12.86 -29.63 18.61
CA MET A 396 -13.52 -30.93 18.49
C MET A 396 -12.56 -32.04 18.11
N LEU A 397 -11.58 -31.73 17.25
CA LEU A 397 -10.59 -32.66 16.73
C LEU A 397 -9.20 -32.03 16.83
N ALA A 398 -8.23 -32.75 17.37
CA ALA A 398 -6.84 -32.34 17.34
C ALA A 398 -5.94 -33.45 16.80
N VAL A 399 -5.04 -33.06 15.89
CA VAL A 399 -4.12 -33.96 15.19
C VAL A 399 -2.69 -33.57 15.52
N GLU A 400 -1.91 -34.50 16.05
CA GLU A 400 -0.47 -34.34 16.28
C GLU A 400 0.30 -35.38 15.47
N TYR A 401 1.38 -34.93 14.82
CA TYR A 401 2.27 -35.80 14.06
C TYR A 401 3.70 -35.65 14.57
N THR A 402 4.31 -36.73 15.05
CA THR A 402 5.70 -36.74 15.53
C THR A 402 6.59 -37.65 14.69
N VAL A 403 7.90 -37.48 14.86
CA VAL A 403 8.92 -38.43 14.41
C VAL A 403 9.65 -38.93 15.64
N ASN A 404 9.68 -40.25 15.83
CA ASN A 404 10.30 -40.93 16.97
C ASN A 404 9.76 -40.48 18.34
N MET A 405 8.44 -40.49 18.53
CA MET A 405 7.84 -40.25 19.84
C MET A 405 8.39 -41.23 20.87
N PRO A 406 8.80 -40.76 22.07
CA PRO A 406 9.26 -41.63 23.14
C PRO A 406 8.24 -42.73 23.46
N ASP A 407 8.68 -43.99 23.59
CA ASP A 407 7.79 -45.13 23.88
C ASP A 407 6.97 -44.91 25.14
N ARG A 408 7.59 -44.31 26.15
CA ARG A 408 6.94 -43.92 27.41
C ARG A 408 5.74 -43.00 27.18
N ARG A 409 5.87 -41.99 26.32
CA ARG A 409 4.77 -41.08 26.00
C ARG A 409 3.67 -41.79 25.22
N TRP A 410 4.05 -42.63 24.25
CA TRP A 410 3.07 -43.42 23.52
C TRP A 410 2.28 -44.35 24.45
N GLN A 411 2.95 -44.99 25.40
CA GLN A 411 2.32 -45.83 26.43
C GLN A 411 1.32 -45.05 27.30
N ASP A 412 1.55 -43.77 27.60
CA ASP A 412 0.57 -42.93 28.28
C ASP A 412 -0.63 -42.65 27.36
N LEU A 413 -0.34 -42.27 26.12
CA LEU A 413 -1.38 -41.93 25.15
C LEU A 413 -2.25 -43.14 24.77
N THR A 414 -1.75 -44.37 24.86
CA THR A 414 -2.52 -45.60 24.60
C THR A 414 -3.18 -46.20 25.85
N GLU A 415 -3.05 -45.56 27.01
CA GLU A 415 -3.63 -46.06 28.26
C GLU A 415 -5.16 -46.17 28.19
N ARG A 416 -5.72 -47.27 28.71
CA ARG A 416 -7.18 -47.43 28.75
C ARG A 416 -7.73 -46.67 29.95
N LEU A 417 -8.61 -45.71 29.70
CA LEU A 417 -9.26 -44.95 30.75
C LEU A 417 -10.61 -45.58 31.08
N ALA A 418 -11.03 -45.54 32.34
CA ALA A 418 -12.35 -46.02 32.72
C ALA A 418 -13.45 -45.26 31.95
N PRO A 419 -14.59 -45.90 31.63
CA PRO A 419 -15.66 -45.26 30.88
C PRO A 419 -16.08 -43.92 31.50
N GLY A 420 -16.16 -42.88 30.67
CA GLY A 420 -16.53 -41.52 31.11
C GLY A 420 -15.39 -40.67 31.70
N VAL A 421 -14.19 -41.22 31.89
CA VAL A 421 -13.01 -40.44 32.31
C VAL A 421 -12.45 -39.66 31.12
N LEU A 422 -12.46 -38.33 31.22
CA LEU A 422 -11.98 -37.41 30.17
C LEU A 422 -10.57 -36.88 30.43
N HIS A 423 -10.10 -36.92 31.67
CA HIS A 423 -8.77 -36.46 32.06
C HIS A 423 -8.13 -37.49 32.99
N ALA A 424 -6.85 -37.75 32.80
CA ALA A 424 -6.09 -38.64 33.67
C ALA A 424 -4.64 -38.20 33.81
N LEU A 425 -4.03 -38.54 34.95
CA LEU A 425 -2.61 -38.33 35.21
C LEU A 425 -1.92 -39.68 35.34
N SER A 426 -0.95 -39.92 34.47
CA SER A 426 0.00 -41.04 34.52
C SER A 426 1.14 -40.68 35.47
N ILE A 427 1.41 -41.52 36.46
CA ILE A 427 2.36 -41.26 37.54
C ILE A 427 3.34 -42.43 37.63
N GLU A 428 4.63 -42.12 37.58
CA GLU A 428 5.71 -43.09 37.85
C GLU A 428 6.72 -42.46 38.82
N ALA A 429 7.02 -43.16 39.93
CA ALA A 429 7.96 -42.71 40.95
C ALA A 429 8.79 -43.88 41.53
N PRO A 430 10.02 -43.62 42.04
CA PRO A 430 10.84 -44.64 42.69
C PRO A 430 10.11 -45.32 43.85
N GLY A 431 10.29 -46.63 43.97
CA GLY A 431 9.67 -47.43 45.04
C GLY A 431 8.20 -47.79 44.82
N SER A 432 7.61 -47.46 43.68
CA SER A 432 6.27 -47.93 43.28
C SER A 432 6.34 -49.23 42.48
N ASP A 433 5.34 -50.12 42.65
CA ASP A 433 5.19 -51.37 41.91
C ASP A 433 4.80 -51.18 40.43
N GLY A 434 4.98 -49.98 39.89
CA GLY A 434 4.69 -49.63 38.50
C GLY A 434 3.97 -48.30 38.34
N ARG A 435 3.44 -48.09 37.13
CA ARG A 435 2.71 -46.88 36.73
C ARG A 435 1.32 -46.83 37.37
N VAL A 436 0.98 -45.68 37.95
CA VAL A 436 -0.35 -45.41 38.52
C VAL A 436 -1.09 -44.44 37.62
N ILE A 437 -2.35 -44.77 37.28
CA ILE A 437 -3.24 -43.88 36.52
C ILE A 437 -4.26 -43.28 37.48
N LEU A 438 -4.22 -41.96 37.66
CA LEU A 438 -5.17 -41.21 38.45
C LEU A 438 -6.23 -40.59 37.53
N PRO A 439 -7.50 -41.05 37.56
CA PRO A 439 -8.59 -40.35 36.91
C PRO A 439 -8.79 -38.96 37.53
N VAL A 440 -8.96 -37.95 36.70
CA VAL A 440 -9.16 -36.56 37.13
C VAL A 440 -10.52 -36.09 36.65
N ASP A 441 -11.40 -35.77 37.59
CA ASP A 441 -12.67 -35.09 37.32
C ASP A 441 -12.51 -33.60 37.66
N PRO A 442 -12.51 -32.69 36.65
CA PRO A 442 -12.36 -31.26 36.89
C PRO A 442 -13.42 -30.67 37.83
N SER A 443 -14.58 -31.32 38.00
CA SER A 443 -15.64 -30.89 38.92
C SER A 443 -15.41 -31.30 40.37
N ARG A 444 -14.41 -32.15 40.64
CA ARG A 444 -14.11 -32.73 41.96
C ARG A 444 -12.62 -32.63 42.31
N LEU A 445 -12.05 -31.46 42.11
CA LEU A 445 -10.65 -31.18 42.47
C LEU A 445 -10.52 -30.74 43.95
N PRO A 446 -9.39 -31.01 44.62
CA PRO A 446 -8.22 -31.69 44.09
C PRO A 446 -8.36 -33.22 44.01
N ALA A 447 -7.82 -33.82 42.94
CA ALA A 447 -7.69 -35.26 42.82
C ALA A 447 -6.33 -35.71 43.39
N ARG A 448 -6.33 -36.68 44.31
CA ARG A 448 -5.14 -37.08 45.08
C ARG A 448 -4.69 -38.51 44.77
N ALA A 449 -3.38 -38.72 44.64
CA ALA A 449 -2.73 -40.03 44.65
C ALA A 449 -1.44 -39.99 45.49
N SER A 450 -1.10 -41.12 46.12
CA SER A 450 0.18 -41.33 46.80
C SER A 450 0.92 -42.48 46.13
N VAL A 451 2.13 -42.20 45.64
CA VAL A 451 2.95 -43.14 44.86
C VAL A 451 4.39 -43.08 45.36
N GLY A 452 4.84 -44.15 46.04
CA GLY A 452 6.10 -44.15 46.78
C GLY A 452 6.13 -43.03 47.81
N ASP A 453 7.21 -42.24 47.80
CA ASP A 453 7.41 -41.09 48.70
C ASP A 453 6.64 -39.82 48.28
N TYR A 454 5.91 -39.86 47.15
CA TYR A 454 5.26 -38.68 46.57
C TYR A 454 3.76 -38.69 46.82
N THR A 455 3.24 -37.56 47.30
CA THR A 455 1.81 -37.24 47.30
C THR A 455 1.53 -36.19 46.22
N ILE A 456 0.55 -36.47 45.37
CA ILE A 456 0.28 -35.75 44.14
C ILE A 456 -1.17 -35.28 44.20
N ASP A 457 -1.36 -33.97 44.17
CA ASP A 457 -2.66 -33.29 44.21
C ASP A 457 -2.86 -32.53 42.91
N VAL A 458 -3.78 -32.98 42.05
CA VAL A 458 -4.17 -32.23 40.86
C VAL A 458 -5.08 -31.09 41.30
N LEU A 459 -4.59 -29.86 41.22
CA LEU A 459 -5.30 -28.67 41.68
C LEU A 459 -6.25 -28.11 40.62
N GLU A 460 -5.81 -28.15 39.36
CA GLU A 460 -6.52 -27.54 38.24
C GLU A 460 -6.25 -28.29 36.94
N VAL A 461 -7.23 -28.30 36.03
CA VAL A 461 -7.08 -28.77 34.65
C VAL A 461 -7.59 -27.67 33.73
N LEU A 462 -6.72 -27.20 32.83
CA LEU A 462 -7.00 -26.10 31.92
C LEU A 462 -6.89 -26.57 30.47
N ARG A 463 -7.81 -26.09 29.63
CA ARG A 463 -7.79 -26.36 28.17
C ARG A 463 -6.61 -25.71 27.47
N GLN A 464 -6.13 -24.59 28.01
CA GLN A 464 -4.97 -23.86 27.51
C GLN A 464 -4.14 -23.38 28.70
N PRO A 465 -2.82 -23.18 28.53
CA PRO A 465 -1.99 -22.72 29.62
C PRO A 465 -2.40 -21.30 30.02
N PRO A 466 -2.37 -20.94 31.32
CA PRO A 466 -2.81 -19.62 31.81
C PRO A 466 -1.91 -18.48 31.32
N LEU A 467 -0.69 -18.80 30.88
CA LEU A 467 0.25 -17.87 30.28
C LEU A 467 0.66 -18.40 28.89
N PRO A 468 0.80 -17.52 27.88
CA PRO A 468 1.30 -17.93 26.58
C PRO A 468 2.68 -18.61 26.69
N ILE A 469 2.85 -19.72 25.97
CA ILE A 469 4.15 -20.37 25.88
C ILE A 469 5.07 -19.46 25.06
N VAL A 470 6.15 -18.99 25.69
CA VAL A 470 7.17 -18.12 25.06
C VAL A 470 8.46 -18.86 24.71
N THR A 471 8.59 -20.11 25.16
CA THR A 471 9.73 -20.99 24.91
C THR A 471 9.97 -21.13 23.41
N GLU A 472 11.22 -21.00 22.99
CA GLU A 472 11.62 -21.14 21.59
C GLU A 472 11.21 -22.52 21.04
N GLY A 473 10.69 -22.55 19.81
CA GLY A 473 10.12 -23.76 19.18
C GLY A 473 8.67 -24.10 19.59
N TYR A 474 8.21 -23.60 20.75
CA TYR A 474 6.84 -23.80 21.27
C TYR A 474 6.02 -22.50 21.29
N ARG A 475 6.61 -21.38 20.84
CA ARG A 475 5.97 -20.07 20.90
C ARG A 475 4.63 -20.07 20.18
N GLY A 476 3.57 -19.68 20.88
CA GLY A 476 2.22 -19.63 20.34
C GLY A 476 1.53 -20.99 20.16
N ALA A 477 2.18 -22.09 20.56
CA ALA A 477 1.55 -23.39 20.59
C ALA A 477 0.49 -23.47 21.70
N THR A 478 -0.56 -24.25 21.46
CA THR A 478 -1.63 -24.49 22.44
C THR A 478 -1.63 -25.95 22.90
N THR A 479 -1.87 -26.18 24.18
CA THR A 479 -2.02 -27.51 24.79
C THR A 479 -2.84 -27.38 26.06
N SER A 480 -3.58 -28.42 26.42
CA SER A 480 -4.11 -28.52 27.76
C SER A 480 -3.01 -28.79 28.78
N VAL A 481 -3.26 -28.37 30.03
CA VAL A 481 -2.30 -28.46 31.14
C VAL A 481 -3.02 -28.88 32.42
N ALA A 482 -2.38 -29.77 33.19
CA ALA A 482 -2.77 -30.07 34.56
C ALA A 482 -1.81 -29.37 35.52
N VAL A 483 -2.36 -28.61 36.48
CA VAL A 483 -1.58 -27.97 37.55
C VAL A 483 -1.57 -28.90 38.75
N VAL A 484 -0.39 -29.43 39.07
CA VAL A 484 -0.23 -30.52 40.04
C VAL A 484 0.66 -30.07 41.18
N ARG A 485 0.15 -30.13 42.41
CA ARG A 485 0.96 -29.94 43.62
C ARG A 485 1.59 -31.27 44.01
N VAL A 486 2.91 -31.27 44.12
CA VAL A 486 3.69 -32.44 44.52
C VAL A 486 4.28 -32.19 45.89
N THR A 487 4.12 -33.16 46.78
CA THR A 487 4.75 -33.20 48.11
C THR A 487 5.58 -34.48 48.23
N ARG A 488 6.90 -34.36 48.42
CA ARG A 488 7.77 -35.50 48.68
C ARG A 488 8.00 -35.65 50.19
N SER A 489 7.70 -36.83 50.72
CA SER A 489 7.98 -37.21 52.10
C SER A 489 9.36 -37.89 52.13
N GLY A 490 10.33 -37.33 52.86
CA GLY A 490 11.65 -37.95 53.04
C GLY A 490 12.15 -37.73 54.46
N ASP A 491 13.34 -38.21 54.80
CA ASP A 491 13.97 -38.14 56.13
C ASP A 491 14.28 -36.70 56.63
N GLY A 492 13.79 -35.66 55.94
CA GLY A 492 13.91 -34.25 56.29
C GLY A 492 12.61 -33.45 56.04
N SER A 493 12.70 -32.12 55.97
CA SER A 493 11.53 -31.26 55.71
C SER A 493 10.88 -31.60 54.36
N PRO A 494 9.55 -31.76 54.29
CA PRO A 494 8.86 -32.13 53.05
C PRO A 494 9.07 -31.06 51.98
N THR A 495 9.60 -31.45 50.82
CA THR A 495 9.73 -30.55 49.68
C THR A 495 8.40 -30.48 48.94
N ARG A 496 7.97 -29.24 48.64
CA ARG A 496 6.71 -28.95 47.95
C ARG A 496 6.97 -28.06 46.75
N PHE A 497 6.38 -28.43 45.62
CA PHE A 497 6.41 -27.64 44.41
C PHE A 497 5.13 -27.86 43.59
N THR A 498 4.82 -26.91 42.71
CA THR A 498 3.75 -27.04 41.72
C THR A 498 4.35 -27.36 40.37
N ARG A 499 3.94 -28.45 39.74
CA ARG A 499 4.28 -28.79 38.36
C ARG A 499 3.14 -28.44 37.42
N TYR A 500 3.47 -27.80 36.32
CA TYR A 500 2.58 -27.65 35.17
C TYR A 500 2.88 -28.80 34.22
N VAL A 501 1.95 -29.74 34.09
CA VAL A 501 2.10 -30.95 33.28
C VAL A 501 1.34 -30.75 31.97
N HIS A 502 2.07 -30.50 30.89
CA HIS A 502 1.49 -30.23 29.58
C HIS A 502 1.15 -31.54 28.86
N HIS A 503 -0.05 -31.63 28.30
CA HIS A 503 -0.48 -32.82 27.57
C HIS A 503 0.39 -33.10 26.33
N ARG A 504 0.60 -32.07 25.48
CA ARG A 504 1.29 -32.20 24.19
C ARG A 504 2.79 -31.93 24.26
N PHE A 505 3.24 -31.22 25.29
CA PHE A 505 4.61 -30.72 25.42
C PHE A 505 5.24 -31.04 26.78
N PRO A 506 5.34 -32.33 27.17
CA PRO A 506 5.97 -32.71 28.44
C PRO A 506 7.42 -32.24 28.54
N GLU A 507 8.06 -31.90 27.41
CA GLU A 507 9.44 -31.41 27.35
C GLU A 507 9.62 -30.01 27.97
N ILE A 508 8.53 -29.25 28.15
CA ILE A 508 8.56 -27.89 28.73
C ILE A 508 7.90 -27.81 30.10
N ASP A 509 7.62 -28.96 30.74
CA ASP A 509 7.12 -28.99 32.11
C ASP A 509 8.13 -28.34 33.06
N GLN A 510 7.63 -27.67 34.11
CA GLN A 510 8.46 -26.93 35.06
C GLN A 510 7.93 -27.09 36.49
N ASP A 511 8.87 -27.11 37.44
CA ASP A 511 8.58 -27.10 38.87
C ASP A 511 8.68 -25.68 39.43
N LEU A 512 7.60 -25.21 40.03
CA LEU A 512 7.52 -23.93 40.72
C LEU A 512 7.54 -24.18 42.23
N HIS A 513 8.61 -23.73 42.87
CA HIS A 513 8.77 -23.79 44.31
C HIS A 513 8.10 -22.59 44.95
N ASP A 514 7.47 -22.82 46.11
CA ASP A 514 6.83 -21.75 46.87
C ASP A 514 7.87 -20.68 47.27
N ALA A 515 7.51 -19.40 47.10
CA ALA A 515 8.31 -18.27 47.53
C ALA A 515 7.60 -17.56 48.69
N GLY A 516 8.36 -16.92 49.58
CA GLY A 516 7.79 -16.09 50.66
C GLY A 516 7.03 -14.87 50.14
N ASP A 517 6.19 -14.26 50.98
CA ASP A 517 5.33 -13.14 50.61
C ASP A 517 6.08 -12.05 49.83
N GLY A 518 5.65 -11.80 48.59
CA GLY A 518 6.19 -10.76 47.70
C GLY A 518 7.36 -11.17 46.79
N ALA A 519 7.90 -12.39 46.90
CA ALA A 519 8.96 -12.87 46.01
C ALA A 519 8.41 -13.71 44.82
N MET A 520 9.07 -13.63 43.66
CA MET A 520 8.69 -14.47 42.52
C MET A 520 8.99 -15.95 42.79
N PRO A 521 8.07 -16.89 42.47
CA PRO A 521 8.30 -18.33 42.61
C PRO A 521 9.55 -18.77 41.84
N ARG A 522 10.42 -19.56 42.48
CA ARG A 522 11.61 -20.10 41.84
C ARG A 522 11.20 -21.23 40.89
N ARG A 523 11.60 -21.11 39.61
CA ARG A 523 11.37 -22.12 38.58
C ARG A 523 12.58 -23.04 38.43
N THR A 524 12.36 -24.34 38.41
CA THR A 524 13.41 -25.35 38.14
C THR A 524 12.94 -26.35 37.10
N ALA A 525 13.89 -27.11 36.54
CA ALA A 525 13.55 -28.29 35.75
C ALA A 525 12.75 -29.30 36.60
N PRO A 526 11.88 -30.11 35.97
CA PRO A 526 11.15 -31.18 36.65
C PRO A 526 12.10 -32.11 37.43
N ASP A 527 11.76 -32.45 38.68
CA ASP A 527 12.40 -33.53 39.44
C ASP A 527 12.50 -34.80 38.55
N PRO A 528 13.71 -35.27 38.21
CA PRO A 528 13.92 -36.37 37.28
C PRO A 528 13.46 -37.73 37.84
N ASN A 529 13.24 -37.83 39.15
CA ASN A 529 12.77 -39.05 39.79
C ASN A 529 11.25 -39.19 39.70
N LEU A 530 10.50 -38.11 39.50
CA LEU A 530 9.04 -38.15 39.39
C LEU A 530 8.63 -37.85 37.96
N ARG A 531 7.98 -38.82 37.32
CA ARG A 531 7.38 -38.62 36.00
C ARG A 531 5.87 -38.46 36.16
N LEU A 532 5.36 -37.37 35.59
CA LEU A 532 3.94 -37.10 35.44
C LEU A 532 3.63 -36.97 33.95
N GLY A 533 2.61 -37.68 33.46
CA GLY A 533 2.10 -37.59 32.10
C GLY A 533 0.63 -37.24 32.11
N TYR A 534 0.25 -36.10 31.53
CA TYR A 534 -1.15 -35.68 31.49
C TYR A 534 -1.83 -36.21 30.21
N ILE A 535 -2.96 -36.90 30.37
CA ILE A 535 -3.77 -37.45 29.29
C ILE A 535 -5.07 -36.66 29.21
N ASP A 536 -5.24 -35.92 28.12
CA ASP A 536 -6.47 -35.19 27.79
C ASP A 536 -7.28 -35.94 26.72
N ALA A 537 -8.39 -36.53 27.16
CA ALA A 537 -9.36 -37.25 26.33
C ALA A 537 -10.67 -36.46 26.16
N SER A 538 -10.67 -35.14 26.41
CA SER A 538 -11.89 -34.31 26.34
C SER A 538 -12.38 -34.01 24.92
N VAL A 539 -11.50 -34.16 23.92
CA VAL A 539 -11.80 -33.98 22.48
C VAL A 539 -11.34 -35.21 21.70
N ILE A 540 -11.70 -35.31 20.42
CA ILE A 540 -11.17 -36.39 19.57
C ILE A 540 -9.69 -36.10 19.32
N GLN A 541 -8.83 -37.00 19.78
CA GLN A 541 -7.39 -36.90 19.59
C GLN A 541 -6.92 -37.91 18.56
N ILE A 542 -6.15 -37.43 17.59
CA ILE A 542 -5.44 -38.28 16.64
C ILE A 542 -3.95 -38.01 16.78
N TYR A 543 -3.19 -39.05 17.09
CA TYR A 543 -1.73 -39.00 17.16
C TYR A 543 -1.17 -39.88 16.07
N MET A 544 -0.17 -39.38 15.38
CA MET A 544 0.62 -40.13 14.40
C MET A 544 2.08 -40.04 14.79
N ASP A 545 2.79 -41.15 14.68
CA ASP A 545 4.21 -41.22 14.97
C ASP A 545 4.95 -42.01 13.89
N GLU A 546 5.90 -41.35 13.25
CA GLU A 546 6.76 -41.92 12.23
C GLU A 546 8.03 -42.49 12.86
N ARG A 547 8.31 -43.77 12.57
CA ARG A 547 9.44 -44.53 13.11
C ARG A 547 10.21 -45.23 12.01
N ALA A 548 11.46 -45.61 12.30
CA ALA A 548 12.16 -46.56 11.45
C ALA A 548 11.45 -47.94 11.54
N GLY A 549 10.94 -48.42 10.42
CA GLY A 549 10.37 -49.76 10.29
C GLY A 549 11.44 -50.85 10.34
N ALA A 550 11.01 -52.09 10.55
CA ALA A 550 11.90 -53.25 10.64
C ALA A 550 12.70 -53.54 9.34
N ASP A 551 12.20 -53.03 8.21
CA ASP A 551 12.81 -53.09 6.88
C ASP A 551 13.61 -51.82 6.52
N GLY A 552 13.79 -50.90 7.48
CA GLY A 552 14.46 -49.62 7.30
C GLY A 552 13.62 -48.55 6.61
N ARG A 553 12.36 -48.83 6.24
CA ARG A 553 11.42 -47.86 5.67
C ARG A 553 10.64 -47.15 6.77
N PRO A 554 10.21 -45.88 6.60
CA PRO A 554 9.37 -45.22 7.59
C PRO A 554 8.05 -45.97 7.77
N SER A 555 7.76 -46.35 9.01
CA SER A 555 6.50 -46.97 9.44
C SER A 555 5.76 -45.99 10.32
N ILE A 556 4.49 -45.74 10.01
CA ILE A 556 3.64 -44.82 10.76
C ILE A 556 2.72 -45.67 11.64
N ARG A 557 2.69 -45.35 12.94
CA ARG A 557 1.64 -45.79 13.84
C ARG A 557 0.72 -44.63 14.15
N ALA A 558 -0.57 -44.91 14.29
CA ALA A 558 -1.58 -43.93 14.64
C ALA A 558 -2.40 -44.39 15.84
N LEU A 559 -2.90 -43.42 16.58
CA LEU A 559 -3.79 -43.59 17.71
C LEU A 559 -4.97 -42.65 17.53
N VAL A 560 -6.18 -43.20 17.56
CA VAL A 560 -7.44 -42.44 17.64
C VAL A 560 -8.00 -42.62 19.04
N ARG A 561 -8.29 -41.51 19.72
CA ARG A 561 -8.95 -41.49 21.02
C ARG A 561 -10.18 -40.60 20.94
N ALA A 562 -11.35 -41.20 20.99
CA ALA A 562 -12.61 -40.48 21.12
C ALA A 562 -12.91 -40.18 22.61
N PRO A 563 -13.62 -39.08 22.94
CA PRO A 563 -14.00 -38.78 24.31
C PRO A 563 -14.79 -39.92 24.97
N GLY A 564 -14.30 -40.40 26.12
CA GLY A 564 -14.91 -41.51 26.86
C GLY A 564 -14.84 -42.88 26.17
N GLY A 565 -14.15 -42.99 25.02
CA GLY A 565 -13.97 -44.23 24.26
C GLY A 565 -12.61 -44.89 24.47
N GLU A 566 -12.51 -46.16 24.07
CA GLU A 566 -11.26 -46.91 24.07
C GLU A 566 -10.28 -46.39 22.99
N PRO A 567 -8.96 -46.31 23.28
CA PRO A 567 -7.97 -45.94 22.29
C PRO A 567 -7.87 -46.99 21.18
N ARG A 568 -8.02 -46.56 19.93
CA ARG A 568 -7.81 -47.40 18.72
C ARG A 568 -6.41 -47.16 18.19
N VAL A 569 -5.56 -48.18 18.27
CA VAL A 569 -4.19 -48.16 17.74
C VAL A 569 -4.15 -48.82 16.37
N LEU A 570 -3.43 -48.20 15.44
CA LEU A 570 -3.18 -48.67 14.09
C LEU A 570 -1.67 -48.68 13.86
N ASP A 571 -1.09 -49.84 13.56
CA ASP A 571 0.34 -49.96 13.28
C ASP A 571 0.58 -50.23 11.79
N GLY A 572 1.72 -49.77 11.27
CA GLY A 572 2.15 -50.06 9.90
C GLY A 572 1.37 -49.33 8.81
N LEU A 573 0.89 -48.11 9.08
CA LEU A 573 0.27 -47.26 8.07
C LEU A 573 1.32 -46.85 7.03
N ALA A 574 1.10 -47.25 5.78
CA ALA A 574 1.92 -46.84 4.66
C ALA A 574 1.59 -45.40 4.22
N PRO A 575 2.53 -44.68 3.58
CA PRO A 575 2.23 -43.43 2.89
C PRO A 575 1.07 -43.59 1.90
N GLY A 576 0.10 -42.68 1.92
CA GLY A 576 -1.13 -42.78 1.14
C GLY A 576 -2.22 -43.66 1.77
N GLY A 577 -1.95 -44.30 2.91
CA GLY A 577 -2.95 -45.02 3.69
C GLY A 577 -3.99 -44.09 4.33
N MET A 578 -4.94 -44.67 5.06
CA MET A 578 -5.99 -43.90 5.72
C MET A 578 -6.41 -44.51 7.06
N ILE A 579 -6.81 -43.62 7.98
CA ILE A 579 -7.49 -43.94 9.22
C ILE A 579 -8.99 -43.89 8.92
N ASP A 580 -9.56 -45.05 8.63
CA ASP A 580 -10.95 -45.16 8.23
C ASP A 580 -11.91 -45.00 9.39
N GLN A 581 -12.94 -44.17 9.17
CA GLN A 581 -14.11 -44.04 10.03
C GLN A 581 -13.73 -43.90 11.50
N PHE A 582 -12.79 -42.98 11.80
CA PHE A 582 -12.41 -42.68 13.18
C PHE A 582 -13.59 -42.12 13.98
N VAL A 583 -14.56 -41.54 13.27
CA VAL A 583 -15.96 -41.29 13.64
C VAL A 583 -16.81 -41.68 12.41
N PRO A 584 -18.09 -42.08 12.56
CA PRO A 584 -18.92 -42.40 11.39
C PRO A 584 -18.86 -41.33 10.31
N LYS A 585 -18.59 -41.75 9.06
CA LYS A 585 -18.47 -40.90 7.85
C LYS A 585 -17.28 -39.92 7.82
N LEU A 586 -16.33 -40.04 8.73
CA LEU A 586 -15.11 -39.21 8.76
C LEU A 586 -13.86 -40.09 8.76
N SER A 587 -12.95 -39.83 7.83
CA SER A 587 -11.69 -40.54 7.69
C SER A 587 -10.53 -39.55 7.61
N ILE A 588 -9.32 -39.97 8.01
CA ILE A 588 -8.09 -39.19 7.75
C ILE A 588 -7.23 -39.94 6.75
N ALA A 589 -7.02 -39.35 5.56
CA ALA A 589 -6.09 -39.85 4.57
C ALA A 589 -4.70 -39.22 4.75
N LEU A 590 -3.66 -40.03 4.61
CA LEU A 590 -2.28 -39.57 4.59
C LEU A 590 -1.98 -38.96 3.21
N GLY A 591 -1.67 -37.67 3.19
CA GLY A 591 -1.33 -36.94 1.97
C GLY A 591 0.16 -37.00 1.62
N PRO A 592 0.60 -36.16 0.68
CA PRO A 592 2.00 -36.03 0.31
C PRO A 592 2.89 -35.66 1.50
N SER A 593 4.13 -36.17 1.47
CA SER A 593 5.16 -35.88 2.47
C SER A 593 6.39 -35.28 1.82
N TRP A 594 6.99 -34.28 2.48
CA TRP A 594 8.28 -33.72 2.08
C TRP A 594 9.34 -34.03 3.14
N GLU A 595 10.54 -34.38 2.68
CA GLU A 595 11.69 -34.57 3.57
C GLU A 595 12.15 -33.24 4.19
N HIS A 596 12.10 -32.17 3.40
CA HIS A 596 12.43 -30.83 3.85
C HIS A 596 11.51 -29.76 3.26
N ALA A 597 11.06 -28.86 4.13
CA ALA A 597 10.25 -27.70 3.81
C ALA A 597 10.89 -26.44 4.39
N GLU A 598 11.00 -25.41 3.55
CA GLU A 598 11.41 -24.07 3.97
C GLU A 598 10.18 -23.13 4.04
N PRO A 599 10.13 -22.21 5.01
CA PRO A 599 9.05 -21.23 5.07
C PRO A 599 9.12 -20.28 3.89
N ALA A 600 7.97 -19.94 3.32
CA ALA A 600 7.86 -18.98 2.22
C ALA A 600 6.63 -18.08 2.42
N ASP A 601 6.83 -16.78 2.55
CA ASP A 601 5.72 -15.83 2.67
C ASP A 601 5.07 -15.55 1.30
N ARG A 602 3.74 -15.42 1.31
CA ARG A 602 2.90 -15.18 0.12
C ARG A 602 1.95 -14.02 0.37
N PRO A 603 1.53 -13.29 -0.67
CA PRO A 603 0.55 -12.22 -0.53
C PRO A 603 -0.87 -12.79 -0.38
N ALA A 604 -1.63 -12.23 0.55
CA ALA A 604 -3.09 -12.38 0.64
C ALA A 604 -3.75 -11.01 0.41
N PRO A 605 -4.25 -10.73 -0.81
CA PRO A 605 -4.91 -9.48 -1.13
C PRO A 605 -6.08 -9.19 -0.18
N VAL A 606 -6.10 -7.98 0.38
CA VAL A 606 -7.21 -7.54 1.21
C VAL A 606 -8.34 -7.06 0.31
N PRO A 607 -9.61 -7.47 0.51
CA PRO A 607 -10.75 -6.96 -0.26
C PRO A 607 -10.89 -5.43 -0.16
N GLU A 608 -11.28 -4.76 -1.24
CA GLU A 608 -11.34 -3.28 -1.32
C GLU A 608 -12.16 -2.65 -0.18
N ALA A 609 -13.27 -3.27 0.21
CA ALA A 609 -14.14 -2.79 1.30
C ALA A 609 -13.45 -2.75 2.68
N ARG A 610 -12.38 -3.53 2.89
CA ARG A 610 -11.59 -3.59 4.13
C ARG A 610 -10.28 -2.78 4.06
N ARG A 611 -9.95 -2.21 2.91
CA ARG A 611 -8.71 -1.43 2.74
C ARG A 611 -8.84 -0.06 3.37
N ASP A 612 -7.78 0.37 4.05
CA ASP A 612 -7.66 1.77 4.45
C ASP A 612 -7.32 2.63 3.23
N ARG A 613 -8.22 3.57 2.89
CA ARG A 613 -8.08 4.46 1.74
C ARG A 613 -6.85 5.36 1.83
N SER A 614 -6.35 5.70 3.02
CA SER A 614 -5.13 6.52 3.13
C SER A 614 -3.85 5.77 2.79
N MET A 615 -3.87 4.43 2.83
CA MET A 615 -2.71 3.58 2.53
C MET A 615 -2.71 3.11 1.07
N VAL A 616 -3.77 3.36 0.30
CA VAL A 616 -3.86 2.95 -1.10
C VAL A 616 -2.93 3.79 -1.96
N GLY A 617 -1.99 3.12 -2.63
CA GLY A 617 -1.02 3.74 -3.52
C GLY A 617 0.19 4.37 -2.84
N THR A 618 0.36 4.21 -1.52
CA THR A 618 1.57 4.65 -0.79
C THR A 618 2.66 3.58 -0.75
N HIS A 619 2.33 2.33 -1.14
CA HIS A 619 3.11 1.10 -0.98
C HIS A 619 3.18 0.54 0.44
N ASP A 620 2.65 1.22 1.46
CA ASP A 620 2.80 0.83 2.86
C ASP A 620 2.18 -0.55 3.20
N LYS A 621 1.25 -1.03 2.37
CA LYS A 621 0.62 -2.37 2.47
C LYS A 621 0.92 -3.26 1.27
N SER A 622 1.93 -2.89 0.48
CA SER A 622 2.31 -3.63 -0.72
C SER A 622 3.39 -4.68 -0.43
N LEU A 623 3.39 -5.75 -1.23
CA LEU A 623 4.43 -6.77 -1.24
C LEU A 623 5.01 -6.89 -2.66
N LEU A 624 6.32 -7.11 -2.76
CA LEU A 624 7.05 -7.23 -4.02
C LEU A 624 7.65 -8.63 -4.15
N ALA A 625 7.36 -9.35 -5.23
CA ALA A 625 8.00 -10.63 -5.51
C ALA A 625 9.28 -10.41 -6.32
N VAL A 626 10.41 -10.82 -5.74
CA VAL A 626 11.73 -10.74 -6.37
C VAL A 626 12.25 -12.15 -6.61
N GLU A 627 12.55 -12.45 -7.87
CA GLU A 627 13.33 -13.63 -8.25
C GLU A 627 14.82 -13.29 -8.10
N VAL A 628 15.51 -14.08 -7.29
CA VAL A 628 16.96 -14.12 -7.16
C VAL A 628 17.45 -15.28 -7.99
N SER A 629 18.50 -15.10 -8.78
CA SER A 629 19.15 -16.20 -9.50
C SER A 629 20.67 -16.09 -9.43
N SER A 630 21.35 -17.22 -9.50
CA SER A 630 22.80 -17.29 -9.63
C SER A 630 23.18 -18.02 -10.91
N SER A 631 24.11 -17.44 -11.65
CA SER A 631 24.69 -18.08 -12.85
C SER A 631 25.76 -19.13 -12.52
N LYS A 632 26.28 -19.16 -11.28
CA LYS A 632 27.32 -20.11 -10.85
C LYS A 632 26.76 -21.28 -10.05
N VAL A 633 25.64 -21.09 -9.37
CA VAL A 633 24.99 -22.16 -8.60
C VAL A 633 24.03 -22.91 -9.51
N ILE A 634 24.26 -24.21 -9.65
CA ILE A 634 23.45 -25.11 -10.47
C ILE A 634 22.69 -26.04 -9.53
N GLU A 635 21.39 -26.18 -9.76
CA GLU A 635 20.55 -27.13 -9.03
C GLU A 635 20.90 -28.58 -9.41
N ARG A 636 20.45 -29.55 -8.60
CA ARG A 636 20.63 -30.98 -8.93
C ARG A 636 20.01 -31.38 -10.27
N SER A 637 19.02 -30.61 -10.73
CA SER A 637 18.38 -30.75 -12.04
C SER A 637 19.28 -30.35 -13.22
N GLY A 638 20.40 -29.65 -12.96
CA GLY A 638 21.27 -29.08 -13.99
C GLY A 638 20.87 -27.67 -14.46
N GLU A 639 19.77 -27.11 -13.94
CA GLU A 639 19.36 -25.72 -14.24
C GLU A 639 20.04 -24.71 -13.30
N PRO A 640 20.23 -23.44 -13.75
CA PRO A 640 20.66 -22.37 -12.86
C PRO A 640 19.70 -22.17 -11.69
N TRP A 641 20.25 -22.01 -10.50
CA TRP A 641 19.46 -21.81 -9.30
C TRP A 641 18.69 -20.50 -9.34
N ARG A 642 17.42 -20.58 -8.95
CA ARG A 642 16.54 -19.42 -8.80
C ARG A 642 15.61 -19.54 -7.60
N ARG A 643 15.16 -18.41 -7.06
CA ARG A 643 14.27 -18.37 -5.91
C ARG A 643 13.46 -17.09 -5.89
N VAL A 644 12.13 -17.22 -5.86
CA VAL A 644 11.20 -16.11 -5.66
C VAL A 644 10.98 -15.87 -4.16
N VAL A 645 11.06 -14.60 -3.77
CA VAL A 645 10.84 -14.13 -2.40
C VAL A 645 9.91 -12.93 -2.42
N TRP A 646 8.84 -12.98 -1.62
CA TRP A 646 7.96 -11.84 -1.40
C TRP A 646 8.52 -10.96 -0.29
N LEU A 647 8.68 -9.68 -0.59
CA LEU A 647 9.24 -8.67 0.30
C LEU A 647 8.15 -7.68 0.70
N PRO A 648 7.80 -7.57 2.00
CA PRO A 648 6.93 -6.50 2.46
C PRO A 648 7.65 -5.14 2.34
N PHE A 649 6.88 -4.10 2.05
CA PHE A 649 7.42 -2.75 1.95
C PHE A 649 7.94 -2.22 3.29
N THR A 650 9.12 -1.58 3.26
CA THR A 650 9.67 -0.82 4.39
C THR A 650 9.81 0.65 4.06
N LYS A 651 9.22 1.50 4.91
CA LYS A 651 9.27 2.95 4.75
C LYS A 651 10.65 3.53 5.13
N TYR A 652 11.28 2.96 6.15
CA TYR A 652 12.56 3.41 6.71
C TYR A 652 13.50 2.21 6.86
N MET A 653 14.45 2.08 5.93
CA MET A 653 15.44 1.00 5.94
C MET A 653 16.35 1.08 7.16
N GLY A 654 16.72 -0.07 7.75
CA GLY A 654 17.65 -0.14 8.88
C GLY A 654 17.06 0.16 10.28
N VAL A 655 15.75 0.38 10.39
CA VAL A 655 15.07 0.67 11.67
C VAL A 655 14.56 -0.61 12.37
N GLY A 656 14.93 -1.80 11.87
CA GLY A 656 14.68 -3.07 12.56
C GLY A 656 13.23 -3.55 12.56
N MET A 657 12.41 -3.18 11.56
CA MET A 657 10.99 -3.58 11.49
C MET A 657 10.75 -5.03 11.03
N GLY A 658 11.79 -5.85 10.82
CA GLY A 658 11.63 -7.26 10.43
C GLY A 658 11.06 -7.49 9.02
N THR A 659 11.12 -6.47 8.15
CA THR A 659 10.67 -6.53 6.74
C THR A 659 11.72 -7.12 5.81
N GLU A 660 12.96 -7.24 6.28
CA GLU A 660 14.08 -7.86 5.56
C GLU A 660 13.86 -9.37 5.42
N ARG A 661 14.33 -9.97 4.33
CA ARG A 661 14.28 -11.42 4.10
C ARG A 661 15.66 -11.95 3.78
N ASP A 662 16.05 -13.01 4.47
CA ASP A 662 17.30 -13.72 4.24
C ASP A 662 17.09 -14.86 3.24
N VAL A 663 17.95 -14.89 2.22
CA VAL A 663 17.93 -15.87 1.15
C VAL A 663 19.24 -16.64 1.18
N PHE A 664 19.16 -17.89 1.61
CA PHE A 664 20.30 -18.81 1.59
C PHE A 664 20.40 -19.48 0.21
N LEU A 665 21.60 -19.49 -0.33
CA LEU A 665 21.95 -20.17 -1.58
C LEU A 665 22.48 -21.58 -1.26
N PRO A 666 22.34 -22.53 -2.21
CA PRO A 666 22.89 -23.89 -2.07
C PRO A 666 24.40 -23.96 -1.81
N ASP A 667 25.17 -22.93 -2.19
CA ASP A 667 26.62 -22.84 -1.97
C ASP A 667 27.00 -22.26 -0.59
N GLY A 668 26.02 -21.97 0.27
CA GLY A 668 26.21 -21.43 1.61
C GLY A 668 26.25 -19.90 1.68
N ARG A 669 26.18 -19.19 0.56
CA ARG A 669 26.05 -17.73 0.58
C ARG A 669 24.67 -17.31 1.10
N MET A 670 24.62 -16.16 1.74
CA MET A 670 23.38 -15.52 2.18
C MET A 670 23.26 -14.16 1.50
N VAL A 671 22.07 -13.87 0.98
CA VAL A 671 21.69 -12.55 0.46
C VAL A 671 20.51 -12.03 1.26
N ARG A 672 20.62 -10.81 1.79
CA ARG A 672 19.53 -10.14 2.50
C ARG A 672 18.83 -9.16 1.57
N LEU A 673 17.50 -9.21 1.54
CA LEU A 673 16.69 -8.40 0.65
C LEU A 673 15.70 -7.54 1.42
N ALA A 674 15.50 -6.30 0.98
CA ALA A 674 14.41 -5.46 1.44
C ALA A 674 13.85 -4.59 0.30
N PHE A 675 12.55 -4.38 0.31
CA PHE A 675 11.85 -3.53 -0.63
C PHE A 675 11.41 -2.24 0.06
N GLY A 676 11.82 -1.07 -0.43
CA GLY A 676 11.49 0.18 0.24
C GLY A 676 11.63 1.42 -0.64
N ARG A 677 11.60 2.58 0.01
CA ARG A 677 11.79 3.90 -0.63
C ARG A 677 13.24 4.11 -1.03
N ARG A 678 13.46 4.74 -2.18
CA ARG A 678 14.79 5.17 -2.62
C ARG A 678 15.39 6.18 -1.64
N GLN A 679 16.69 6.12 -1.36
CA GLN A 679 17.38 7.17 -0.61
C GLN A 679 18.05 8.19 -1.53
N HIS A 680 18.01 9.45 -1.10
CA HIS A 680 18.70 10.57 -1.73
C HIS A 680 19.67 11.20 -0.75
N ALA A 681 20.92 11.37 -1.17
CA ALA A 681 21.90 12.15 -0.42
C ALA A 681 21.53 13.64 -0.39
N LEU A 682 21.70 14.26 0.77
CA LEU A 682 21.62 15.68 0.97
C LEU A 682 22.88 16.36 0.39
N PRO A 683 22.75 17.53 -0.25
CA PRO A 683 23.84 18.14 -1.00
C PRO A 683 24.85 18.83 -0.08
N GLY A 684 25.84 18.08 0.40
CA GLY A 684 26.97 18.62 1.16
C GLY A 684 26.63 19.03 2.60
N PHE A 685 25.50 18.60 3.15
CA PHE A 685 25.19 18.80 4.56
C PHE A 685 24.49 17.57 5.13
N ARG A 686 24.44 17.48 6.45
CA ARG A 686 23.69 16.46 7.19
C ARG A 686 22.89 17.11 8.31
N VAL A 687 21.84 16.43 8.74
CA VAL A 687 20.89 16.94 9.74
C VAL A 687 20.81 15.95 10.89
N ARG A 688 20.79 16.45 12.13
CA ARG A 688 20.55 15.63 13.33
C ARG A 688 19.53 16.27 14.26
N LEU A 689 18.84 15.44 15.02
CA LEU A 689 17.93 15.87 16.08
C LEU A 689 18.74 16.29 17.31
N ILE A 690 18.56 17.52 17.77
CA ILE A 690 19.16 18.03 19.01
C ILE A 690 18.17 17.87 20.17
N ASP A 691 16.93 18.32 19.98
CA ASP A 691 15.90 18.28 21.00
C ASP A 691 14.51 18.18 20.38
N PHE A 692 13.55 17.64 21.14
CA PHE A 692 12.15 17.60 20.77
C PHE A 692 11.32 18.20 21.90
N GLN A 693 10.41 19.10 21.55
CA GLN A 693 9.60 19.82 22.51
C GLN A 693 8.12 19.75 22.12
N MET A 694 7.30 19.30 23.07
CA MET A 694 5.86 19.38 23.00
C MET A 694 5.39 20.70 23.63
N ILE A 695 4.62 21.47 22.89
CA ILE A 695 3.96 22.69 23.39
C ILE A 695 2.57 22.26 23.86
N ALA A 696 2.34 22.21 25.17
CA ALA A 696 1.05 21.84 25.75
C ALA A 696 0.12 23.07 25.91
N TYR A 697 -1.18 22.83 26.10
CA TYR A 697 -2.08 23.85 26.64
C TYR A 697 -1.84 24.02 28.14
N ASP A 698 -1.87 25.28 28.63
CA ASP A 698 -1.52 25.68 30.00
C ASP A 698 -2.19 24.89 31.13
N HIS A 699 -3.30 24.16 30.87
CA HIS A 699 -4.12 23.55 31.93
C HIS A 699 -4.59 22.10 31.68
N ARG A 700 -4.18 21.39 30.61
CA ARG A 700 -4.75 20.05 30.31
C ARG A 700 -3.81 18.96 29.79
N GLY A 701 -2.50 19.18 29.67
CA GLY A 701 -1.57 18.14 29.19
C GLY A 701 -1.80 17.64 27.75
N ALA A 702 -2.84 18.13 27.06
CA ALA A 702 -3.08 17.85 25.65
C ALA A 702 -2.11 18.67 24.78
N PRO A 703 -1.47 18.05 23.76
CA PRO A 703 -0.53 18.74 22.89
C PRO A 703 -1.25 19.83 22.07
N ARG A 704 -0.77 21.07 22.15
CA ARG A 704 -1.18 22.18 21.28
C ARG A 704 -0.39 22.16 19.97
N ASP A 705 0.91 21.96 20.06
CA ASP A 705 1.85 21.92 18.92
C ASP A 705 3.11 21.15 19.33
N TYR A 706 3.97 20.82 18.37
CA TYR A 706 5.24 20.14 18.62
C TYR A 706 6.32 20.64 17.66
N GLN A 707 7.55 20.72 18.16
CA GLN A 707 8.68 21.26 17.42
C GLN A 707 9.94 20.44 17.66
N SER A 708 10.79 20.35 16.64
CA SER A 708 12.11 19.73 16.74
C SER A 708 13.19 20.79 16.59
N VAL A 709 14.22 20.75 17.43
CA VAL A 709 15.45 21.53 17.26
C VAL A 709 16.42 20.69 16.44
N LEU A 710 16.84 21.22 15.31
CA LEU A 710 17.72 20.52 14.36
C LEU A 710 19.04 21.26 14.24
N ARG A 711 20.11 20.48 14.09
CA ARG A 711 21.41 21.00 13.69
C ARG A 711 21.70 20.59 12.26
N VAL A 712 22.02 21.57 11.42
CA VAL A 712 22.53 21.40 10.07
C VAL A 712 24.03 21.62 10.13
N GLU A 713 24.80 20.65 9.66
CA GLU A 713 26.26 20.69 9.70
C GLU A 713 26.85 20.30 8.33
N PRO A 714 28.03 20.85 7.96
CA PRO A 714 28.67 20.54 6.69
C PRO A 714 29.06 19.06 6.58
N TRP A 715 29.01 18.54 5.35
CA TRP A 715 29.36 17.17 5.01
C TRP A 715 30.14 17.12 3.70
N GLY A 716 31.12 16.22 3.60
CA GLY A 716 31.89 16.02 2.36
C GLY A 716 32.73 17.21 1.91
N GLY A 717 33.22 18.05 2.84
CA GLY A 717 34.06 19.21 2.52
C GLY A 717 33.32 20.40 1.90
N SER A 718 32.01 20.49 2.07
CA SER A 718 31.21 21.62 1.58
C SER A 718 31.49 22.92 2.35
N GLY A 719 31.18 24.06 1.72
CA GLY A 719 31.21 25.38 2.35
C GLY A 719 29.92 25.74 3.10
N VAL A 720 29.12 24.75 3.52
CA VAL A 720 27.87 25.01 4.25
C VAL A 720 28.19 25.43 5.68
N GLU A 721 27.60 26.54 6.15
CA GLU A 721 27.74 26.98 7.53
C GLU A 721 26.91 26.08 8.46
N GLU A 722 27.49 25.71 9.60
CA GLU A 722 26.75 24.99 10.65
C GLU A 722 25.76 25.95 11.34
N PHE A 723 24.52 25.51 11.52
CA PHE A 723 23.52 26.27 12.28
C PHE A 723 22.51 25.35 12.96
N GLU A 724 21.92 25.85 14.04
CA GLU A 724 20.80 25.21 14.72
C GLU A 724 19.52 26.02 14.49
N HIS A 725 18.42 25.33 14.21
CA HIS A 725 17.13 25.99 14.06
C HIS A 725 15.97 25.08 14.44
N VAL A 726 14.90 25.71 14.92
CA VAL A 726 13.65 25.03 15.25
C VAL A 726 12.87 24.78 13.96
N THR A 727 12.28 23.59 13.83
CA THR A 727 11.31 23.29 12.77
C THR A 727 9.95 22.94 13.34
N LYS A 728 8.90 23.37 12.62
CA LYS A 728 7.49 23.05 12.87
C LYS A 728 6.80 22.66 11.57
N LEU A 729 5.58 22.17 11.67
CA LEU A 729 4.74 21.88 10.49
C LEU A 729 4.55 23.14 9.62
N ASN A 730 4.21 24.27 10.25
CA ASN A 730 3.92 25.53 9.56
C ASN A 730 5.12 26.47 9.40
N ALA A 731 6.26 26.14 10.02
CA ALA A 731 7.50 26.90 9.96
C ALA A 731 8.66 25.94 9.68
N PRO A 732 8.83 25.50 8.42
CA PRO A 732 9.85 24.54 8.06
C PRO A 732 11.25 25.17 8.09
N LEU A 733 12.23 24.39 8.52
CA LEU A 733 13.65 24.74 8.41
C LEU A 733 14.07 24.67 6.94
N THR A 734 14.86 25.65 6.48
CA THR A 734 15.41 25.68 5.12
C THR A 734 16.93 25.46 5.15
N ALA A 735 17.45 24.56 4.31
CA ALA A 735 18.89 24.30 4.16
C ALA A 735 19.24 23.95 2.70
N PRO A 736 20.46 24.21 2.21
CA PRO A 736 21.62 24.69 2.95
C PRO A 736 21.61 26.20 3.23
N PHE A 737 20.88 27.02 2.45
CA PHE A 737 20.76 28.44 2.75
C PHE A 737 19.75 28.69 3.88
N HIS A 738 20.17 29.44 4.88
CA HIS A 738 19.34 29.96 5.96
C HIS A 738 19.62 31.46 6.16
N TRP A 739 18.58 32.24 6.44
CA TRP A 739 18.75 33.68 6.71
C TRP A 739 19.51 33.86 8.02
N SER A 740 20.66 34.53 7.98
CA SER A 740 21.52 34.73 9.16
C SER A 740 21.55 36.19 9.56
N GLU A 741 21.33 36.48 10.85
CA GLU A 741 21.43 37.85 11.39
C GLU A 741 22.86 38.41 11.30
N HIS A 742 23.86 37.54 11.16
CA HIS A 742 25.26 37.92 11.02
C HIS A 742 25.63 38.35 9.58
N LYS A 743 24.72 38.19 8.61
CA LYS A 743 24.94 38.59 7.21
C LYS A 743 24.24 39.91 6.90
N PRO A 744 24.84 40.79 6.06
CA PRO A 744 24.16 42.00 5.58
C PRO A 744 22.83 41.66 4.92
N TRP A 745 21.81 42.51 5.14
CA TRP A 745 20.47 42.31 4.58
C TRP A 745 20.47 42.07 3.06
N ALA A 746 21.31 42.79 2.31
CA ALA A 746 21.41 42.64 0.86
C ALA A 746 21.95 41.25 0.45
N ALA A 747 22.91 40.70 1.21
CA ALA A 747 23.45 39.36 0.98
C ALA A 747 22.43 38.27 1.33
N ASN A 748 21.65 38.47 2.39
CA ASN A 748 20.55 37.58 2.74
C ASN A 748 19.43 37.61 1.70
N LEU A 749 19.07 38.79 1.18
CA LEU A 749 18.06 38.93 0.14
C LEU A 749 18.49 38.24 -1.16
N SER A 750 19.72 38.48 -1.62
CA SER A 750 20.23 37.83 -2.82
C SER A 750 20.34 36.31 -2.64
N GLY A 751 20.85 35.85 -1.48
CA GLY A 751 20.90 34.43 -1.14
C GLY A 751 19.52 33.77 -1.10
N ARG A 752 18.50 34.46 -0.57
CA ARG A 752 17.12 33.97 -0.57
C ARG A 752 16.53 33.84 -1.98
N LEU A 753 16.84 34.78 -2.87
CA LEU A 753 16.37 34.71 -4.26
C LEU A 753 17.07 33.60 -5.05
N LEU A 754 18.39 33.45 -4.88
CA LEU A 754 19.17 32.39 -5.54
C LEU A 754 18.77 31.00 -5.03
N SER A 755 18.64 30.82 -3.71
CA SER A 755 18.19 29.55 -3.12
C SER A 755 16.77 29.16 -3.52
N GLY A 756 15.90 30.13 -3.82
CA GLY A 756 14.57 29.86 -4.37
C GLY A 756 14.55 29.26 -5.78
N LEU A 757 15.66 29.38 -6.52
CA LEU A 757 15.88 28.76 -7.83
C LEU A 757 16.72 27.49 -7.74
N ASP A 758 17.45 27.30 -6.64
CA ASP A 758 18.34 26.16 -6.45
C ASP A 758 17.55 24.85 -6.15
N PRO A 759 17.66 23.80 -6.98
CA PRO A 759 17.04 22.51 -6.69
C PRO A 759 17.62 21.81 -5.45
N ASN A 760 18.78 22.25 -4.97
CA ASN A 760 19.45 21.72 -3.78
C ASN A 760 19.01 22.41 -2.48
N GLN A 761 18.08 23.38 -2.55
CA GLN A 761 17.47 23.98 -1.38
C GLN A 761 16.26 23.16 -0.90
N PHE A 762 16.40 22.57 0.29
CA PHE A 762 15.39 21.73 0.92
C PHE A 762 14.69 22.44 2.08
N LYS A 763 13.44 22.04 2.29
CA LYS A 763 12.62 22.37 3.45
C LYS A 763 12.44 21.11 4.29
N PHE A 764 12.64 21.24 5.58
CA PHE A 764 12.42 20.21 6.58
C PHE A 764 11.26 20.64 7.46
N SER A 765 10.12 19.98 7.32
CA SER A 765 8.90 20.25 8.07
C SER A 765 8.60 19.09 9.01
N GLN A 766 8.00 19.38 10.15
CA GLN A 766 7.61 18.33 11.09
C GLN A 766 6.47 17.48 10.50
N ALA A 767 6.66 16.16 10.36
CA ALA A 767 5.66 15.25 9.76
C ALA A 767 5.10 14.21 10.73
N GLY A 768 5.92 13.71 11.66
CA GLY A 768 5.52 12.73 12.66
C GLY A 768 6.53 12.62 13.79
N TRP A 769 6.21 11.89 14.86
CA TRP A 769 7.08 11.73 16.02
C TRP A 769 6.63 10.56 16.90
N ASP A 770 7.49 10.15 17.84
CA ASP A 770 7.24 9.02 18.73
C ASP A 770 6.25 9.31 19.87
N GLN A 771 4.96 9.20 19.58
CA GLN A 771 3.88 9.41 20.57
C GLN A 771 3.92 8.43 21.74
N THR A 772 4.20 7.16 21.45
CA THR A 772 4.22 6.09 22.45
C THR A 772 5.43 6.23 23.38
N GLY A 773 6.62 6.47 22.80
CA GLY A 773 7.85 6.69 23.56
C GLY A 773 7.74 7.90 24.47
N TRP A 774 7.18 9.01 23.98
CA TRP A 774 6.92 10.19 24.80
C TRP A 774 5.94 9.92 25.94
N SER A 775 4.82 9.25 25.68
CA SER A 775 3.83 8.97 26.73
C SER A 775 4.44 8.13 27.85
N ARG A 776 5.32 7.19 27.51
CA ARG A 776 6.08 6.40 28.47
C ARG A 776 7.10 7.26 29.24
N THR A 777 7.87 8.10 28.58
CA THR A 777 8.87 8.96 29.24
C THR A 777 8.21 10.05 30.08
N GLN A 778 7.02 10.53 29.70
CA GLN A 778 6.19 11.42 30.52
C GLN A 778 5.82 10.78 31.85
N GLN A 779 5.33 9.54 31.85
CA GLN A 779 5.02 8.83 33.09
C GLN A 779 6.26 8.64 33.98
N GLN A 780 7.42 8.39 33.38
CA GLN A 780 8.70 8.31 34.12
C GLN A 780 9.11 9.67 34.71
N ALA A 781 8.88 10.75 33.97
CA ALA A 781 9.17 12.11 34.44
C ALA A 781 8.24 12.51 35.59
N ASP A 782 6.94 12.20 35.46
CA ASP A 782 5.94 12.42 36.51
C ASP A 782 6.24 11.59 37.76
N ALA A 783 6.84 10.42 37.60
CA ALA A 783 7.34 9.57 38.69
C ALA A 783 8.71 10.01 39.24
N GLY A 784 9.32 11.07 38.71
CA GLY A 784 10.63 11.59 39.15
C GLY A 784 11.82 10.72 38.77
N ILE A 785 11.66 9.74 37.86
CA ILE A 785 12.73 8.83 37.41
C ILE A 785 13.66 9.56 36.43
N ILE A 786 13.11 10.43 35.59
CA ILE A 786 13.85 11.26 34.63
C ILE A 786 13.45 12.73 34.78
N PRO A 787 14.31 13.69 34.40
CA PRO A 787 14.02 15.11 34.64
C PRO A 787 12.94 15.69 33.72
N ARG A 788 12.77 15.14 32.51
CA ARG A 788 11.79 15.59 31.52
C ARG A 788 11.44 14.48 30.52
N PRO A 789 10.23 14.48 29.93
CA PRO A 789 9.88 13.62 28.80
C PRO A 789 10.72 13.94 27.56
N TYR A 790 10.89 12.94 26.70
CA TYR A 790 11.52 13.09 25.39
C TYR A 790 10.95 12.10 24.38
N ALA A 791 11.05 12.46 23.09
CA ALA A 791 10.69 11.58 21.98
C ALA A 791 11.92 10.84 21.47
N THR A 792 11.81 9.53 21.25
CA THR A 792 12.94 8.69 20.81
C THR A 792 13.28 8.89 19.33
N PHE A 793 12.31 9.34 18.53
CA PHE A 793 12.53 9.72 17.14
C PHE A 793 11.54 10.81 16.69
N THR A 794 11.93 11.51 15.64
CA THR A 794 11.10 12.48 14.92
C THR A 794 11.17 12.20 13.42
N ILE A 795 10.07 12.41 12.71
CA ILE A 795 9.98 12.27 11.25
C ILE A 795 9.80 13.66 10.67
N LEU A 796 10.68 14.01 9.74
CA LEU A 796 10.62 15.27 9.03
C LEU A 796 10.25 15.04 7.57
N GLY A 797 9.23 15.73 7.10
CA GLY A 797 8.94 15.84 5.68
C GLY A 797 10.00 16.70 5.01
N VAL A 798 10.65 16.15 3.99
CA VAL A 798 11.71 16.78 3.20
C VAL A 798 11.14 17.15 1.83
N GLY A 799 11.31 18.39 1.41
CA GLY A 799 10.88 18.79 0.07
C GLY A 799 11.62 20.01 -0.45
N ASN A 800 12.00 20.00 -1.72
CA ASN A 800 12.47 21.21 -2.41
C ASN A 800 11.30 21.90 -3.11
N ASN A 801 11.45 23.16 -3.53
CA ASN A 801 10.43 23.85 -4.34
C ASN A 801 11.06 24.68 -5.47
N PRO A 802 11.86 24.05 -6.35
CA PRO A 802 12.59 24.76 -7.40
C PRO A 802 11.59 25.43 -8.36
N GLY A 803 11.67 26.75 -8.51
CA GLY A 803 10.86 27.47 -9.49
C GLY A 803 9.46 27.90 -9.04
N ILE A 804 9.06 27.66 -7.78
CA ILE A 804 7.81 28.21 -7.23
C ILE A 804 7.76 29.74 -7.38
N HIS A 805 8.92 30.41 -7.25
CA HIS A 805 9.06 31.85 -7.45
C HIS A 805 8.89 32.29 -8.91
N ILE A 806 9.27 31.44 -9.87
CA ILE A 806 9.05 31.69 -11.31
C ILE A 806 7.55 31.65 -11.61
N ILE A 807 6.86 30.63 -11.09
CA ILE A 807 5.40 30.49 -11.22
C ILE A 807 4.70 31.71 -10.60
N ALA A 808 5.10 32.10 -9.38
CA ALA A 808 4.55 33.27 -8.70
C ALA A 808 4.78 34.56 -9.49
N LEU A 809 5.98 34.77 -10.05
CA LEU A 809 6.28 35.91 -10.93
C LEU A 809 5.36 35.95 -12.14
N GLY A 810 5.15 34.82 -12.82
CA GLY A 810 4.22 34.71 -13.94
C GLY A 810 2.79 35.09 -13.56
N GLY A 811 2.32 34.62 -12.39
CA GLY A 811 1.03 34.98 -11.83
C GLY A 811 0.89 36.49 -11.56
N VAL A 812 1.90 37.11 -10.95
CA VAL A 812 1.93 38.57 -10.71
C VAL A 812 1.89 39.34 -12.02
N MET A 813 2.67 38.93 -13.03
CA MET A 813 2.65 39.56 -14.36
C MET A 813 1.25 39.51 -14.99
N MET A 814 0.56 38.36 -14.93
CA MET A 814 -0.83 38.26 -15.41
C MET A 814 -1.77 39.16 -14.60
N GLY A 815 -1.65 39.16 -13.28
CA GLY A 815 -2.46 39.98 -12.37
C GLY A 815 -2.34 41.48 -12.63
N VAL A 816 -1.14 41.97 -12.98
CA VAL A 816 -0.90 43.36 -13.37
C VAL A 816 -1.31 43.64 -14.82
N GLY A 817 -1.08 42.69 -15.72
CA GLY A 817 -1.32 42.83 -17.16
C GLY A 817 -2.80 42.90 -17.53
N ILE A 818 -3.66 42.13 -16.85
CA ILE A 818 -5.11 42.08 -17.10
C ILE A 818 -5.75 43.48 -16.88
N PRO A 819 -5.59 44.14 -15.72
CA PRO A 819 -6.11 45.49 -15.51
C PRO A 819 -5.63 46.48 -16.56
N TRP A 820 -4.36 46.39 -16.97
CA TRP A 820 -3.82 47.25 -18.02
C TRP A 820 -4.52 47.03 -19.36
N ALA A 821 -4.70 45.77 -19.77
CA ALA A 821 -5.28 45.42 -21.05
C ALA A 821 -6.76 45.82 -21.15
N PHE A 822 -7.53 45.65 -20.07
CA PHE A 822 -8.98 45.85 -20.07
C PHE A 822 -9.44 47.23 -19.57
N TYR A 823 -8.65 47.94 -18.76
CA TYR A 823 -9.05 49.24 -18.21
C TYR A 823 -8.13 50.39 -18.68
N VAL A 824 -6.80 50.23 -18.55
CA VAL A 824 -5.84 51.31 -18.89
C VAL A 824 -5.79 51.54 -20.40
N LYS A 825 -5.68 50.48 -21.20
CA LYS A 825 -5.61 50.60 -22.67
C LYS A 825 -6.86 51.27 -23.25
N PRO A 826 -8.12 50.86 -22.92
CA PRO A 826 -9.30 51.56 -23.41
C PRO A 826 -9.34 53.04 -23.00
N TYR A 827 -8.90 53.37 -21.78
CA TYR A 827 -8.79 54.76 -21.33
C TYR A 827 -7.81 55.58 -22.20
N LEU A 828 -6.60 55.05 -22.43
CA LEU A 828 -5.59 55.70 -23.28
C LEU A 828 -6.09 55.92 -24.72
N VAL A 829 -6.75 54.92 -25.30
CA VAL A 829 -7.32 55.02 -26.65
C VAL A 829 -8.46 56.05 -26.71
N ARG A 830 -9.32 56.12 -25.68
CA ARG A 830 -10.38 57.15 -25.61
C ARG A 830 -9.80 58.55 -25.50
N ARG A 831 -8.76 58.75 -24.68
CA ARG A 831 -8.07 60.05 -24.51
C ARG A 831 -7.41 60.52 -25.80
N GLU A 832 -6.73 59.63 -26.50
CA GLU A 832 -6.09 59.96 -27.79
C GLU A 832 -7.12 60.26 -28.88
N LYS A 833 -8.20 59.49 -28.97
CA LYS A 833 -9.32 59.81 -29.88
C LYS A 833 -9.92 61.19 -29.59
N ARG A 834 -10.05 61.56 -28.32
CA ARG A 834 -10.52 62.89 -27.91
C ARG A 834 -9.53 63.99 -28.35
N MET A 835 -8.24 63.81 -28.07
CA MET A 835 -7.18 64.74 -28.47
C MET A 835 -7.07 64.90 -30.01
N ILE A 836 -7.23 63.82 -30.77
CA ILE A 836 -7.23 63.87 -32.25
C ILE A 836 -8.48 64.59 -32.77
N ARG A 837 -9.66 64.36 -32.18
CA ARG A 837 -10.88 65.12 -32.55
C ARG A 837 -10.74 66.62 -32.27
N GLU A 838 -10.12 66.98 -31.14
CA GLU A 838 -9.81 68.37 -30.78
C GLU A 838 -8.81 69.00 -31.77
N ARG A 839 -7.76 68.27 -32.19
CA ARG A 839 -6.77 68.76 -33.16
C ARG A 839 -7.26 68.84 -34.61
N LEU A 840 -8.21 68.01 -35.01
CA LEU A 840 -8.79 68.02 -36.37
C LEU A 840 -9.94 69.03 -36.52
N GLY A 841 -10.23 69.85 -35.51
CA GLY A 841 -11.26 70.90 -35.60
C GLY A 841 -12.69 70.38 -35.81
N LEU A 842 -12.96 69.10 -35.55
CA LEU A 842 -14.29 68.51 -35.71
C LEU A 842 -15.16 68.85 -34.49
N HIS A 843 -15.64 70.09 -34.41
CA HIS A 843 -16.78 70.46 -33.58
C HIS A 843 -18.07 69.97 -34.26
N ALA A 844 -18.44 68.71 -34.04
CA ALA A 844 -19.82 68.29 -34.20
C ALA A 844 -20.59 68.66 -32.92
N GLY A 845 -21.40 69.71 -33.00
CA GLY A 845 -22.37 70.06 -31.95
C GLY A 845 -23.38 68.93 -31.69
N PRO A 846 -24.11 68.99 -30.56
CA PRO A 846 -25.03 67.92 -30.16
C PRO A 846 -26.28 67.92 -31.06
N GLY A 847 -26.24 67.11 -32.13
CA GLY A 847 -27.42 66.80 -32.94
C GLY A 847 -28.35 65.84 -32.20
N ARG A 848 -29.57 66.31 -31.92
CA ARG A 848 -30.71 65.57 -31.36
C ARG A 848 -30.89 64.16 -31.96
N PRO A 849 -31.43 63.18 -31.18
CA PRO A 849 -31.80 61.88 -31.73
C PRO A 849 -33.01 62.06 -32.66
N ALA A 850 -32.82 61.77 -33.95
CA ALA A 850 -33.92 61.64 -34.89
C ALA A 850 -34.71 60.37 -34.56
N ARG A 851 -35.98 60.55 -34.20
CA ARG A 851 -37.00 59.51 -34.08
C ARG A 851 -36.99 58.65 -35.36
N GLN A 852 -36.74 57.34 -35.21
CA GLN A 852 -37.15 56.36 -36.21
C GLN A 852 -38.68 56.24 -36.17
N GLY A 853 -39.33 56.85 -37.15
CA GLY A 853 -40.75 56.63 -37.48
C GLY A 853 -40.88 55.59 -38.58
N SER A 854 -41.79 54.65 -38.35
CA SER A 854 -42.28 53.56 -39.20
C SER A 854 -42.79 53.98 -40.60
N ALA A 855 -42.51 53.14 -41.61
CA ALA A 855 -43.35 52.69 -42.76
C ALA A 855 -42.41 52.29 -43.94
N ALA A 856 -42.35 51.04 -44.43
CA ALA A 856 -43.24 50.41 -45.44
C ALA A 856 -43.45 51.34 -46.67
N ASP A 857 -43.21 51.01 -47.94
CA ASP A 857 -43.00 49.73 -48.65
C ASP A 857 -42.50 50.06 -50.11
N PRO A 858 -42.40 49.14 -51.10
CA PRO A 858 -41.28 49.00 -52.05
C PRO A 858 -41.58 49.34 -53.53
N VAL A 859 -40.53 49.50 -54.36
CA VAL A 859 -40.55 49.34 -55.84
C VAL A 859 -39.12 48.94 -56.28
N ALA A 860 -38.85 47.67 -56.60
CA ALA A 860 -38.88 47.03 -57.92
C ALA A 860 -37.92 47.63 -58.97
N PHE A 861 -36.92 46.83 -59.38
CA PHE A 861 -36.45 46.78 -60.76
C PHE A 861 -36.06 45.33 -61.08
N GLY A 862 -36.69 44.78 -62.10
CA GLY A 862 -36.30 43.52 -62.73
C GLY A 862 -35.49 43.78 -63.99
N SER A 863 -34.52 42.89 -64.22
CA SER A 863 -34.20 42.19 -65.47
C SER A 863 -33.00 41.29 -65.18
#